data_AF-A0A8J2YUN8-F1
#
_entry.id   AF-A0A8J2YUN8-F1
#
_cell.length_a   1.000
_cell.length_b   1.000
_cell.length_c   1.000
_cell.angle_alpha   90.00
_cell.angle_beta   90.00
_cell.angle_gamma   90.00
#
_symmetry.space_group_name_H-M   'P 1'
#
loop_
_entity.id
_entity.type
_entity.pdbx_description
1 polymer ?
#
loop_
_entity_poly.entity_id
_entity_poly.type
_entity_poly.pdbx_seq_one_letter_code
_entity_poly.pdbx_strand_id
1 'polypeptide(L)'
;MSNILASIVAGALAGVASCLILLRLKLGSPSRFEIGDTAAPAPEPPPQPPVISAQIDTADPPPAPAPLAIALPALSRTLSPLAEEVGHPRELLDMPEFQAVVAAFRRPDATVALLSQHALGANWPLACAAFLALAERPERQSLADPVVRHLPAARPYVLMYAFQFLTSLDRRPPVGAAVFSAPPWWQGNVVVSAFIHDYFARSAELGDRAAFGDLLDKKPDLDVAAVVGILQKIQHPFAAQLLVALSHWRDTRIDRDFLSTVGALWDPAEHDPLLVLPPAWQEPLAAASAAVHQPRPRSILVCGDPRTGKTAFVKLLAHQLQQDGWTVFAAGGNELMADQIYIGQLEGRIRKVIESLHARRKLAWYVQDLGQMADSGTHKGQSASILDQILPAIAASNLVIIGESSQAAATRLFQARPSLRSLMEILPLEPMDEAETAALAMEVGGRITEESGLTVPEPAVAAAMDLAQHYLGSSQLPGVVLELLKRAANRSLTAGETVLTAGSVVATLSQISGLPTVILDNGQRADLAEIHEFFGRRVMGQAEAVQAMVDRIAMLKAGLTDPGRPIGVFLFAGPTGTGKTELAKTLAEFLFGSPDRMVRLDMSEFQAVEATSKILGRRGEVGGESLIDRIRKQPFSVVLLDEFEKAHPNCWDLFLQIFDDGRLSDANGSVADFRHCIIILTSNLGGTAHRGSGLGFRPDPGTFTDDQVLRTVGQTFRPEFVNRLDKVIVFQPLSRDLMRGILHKELARIQERRGLRERAWAVEWEASAIEFLLDRGFSPEMGARPLKRAIDQQLLAPLAATLVEHRFPAGDQFLFVRSNGKAIEVEFVDPDAEPPASSATEPEADGSLALPSIVLRPTGSGAERASLTAYWREIDDELAGDPWRAKVDALRLALADPEIWSRDDRHHVFSGLELADRIGEAARTADRLFQRYAAASGHPDRASRELAGRLALQLYNLRQGMDDLAADAPIDALLRADPALDIGGESGDASEWSSRLTDMYRQWAEKRRMQLQELGPRTGKAAPILLVTGFGAFRTLSAESGLHVLEDDQGADSARRITARVTVVAGPDQDLPATDAFAAAAQLLATSPATSTIVRRYREDPAPLVRDIASGWRSGRLAAVLGGDFDLIGAIKRRQSAA
;
A
#
# COMPACT_ATOMS: atom_id res chain seq x y z
N MET A 1 9.07 -15.98 11.56
CA MET A 1 9.81 -14.72 11.73
C MET A 1 8.88 -13.71 12.41
N SER A 2 9.08 -13.40 13.70
CA SER A 2 8.23 -12.42 14.41
C SER A 2 8.96 -11.50 15.40
N ASN A 3 10.26 -11.74 15.66
CA ASN A 3 11.01 -11.08 16.75
C ASN A 3 12.14 -10.15 16.25
N ILE A 4 12.04 -9.63 15.02
CA ILE A 4 13.09 -8.76 14.42
C ILE A 4 12.55 -7.35 14.10
N LEU A 5 11.27 -7.20 13.74
CA LEU A 5 10.67 -5.89 13.43
C LEU A 5 10.42 -5.00 14.66
N ALA A 6 10.27 -5.58 15.85
CA ALA A 6 10.09 -4.82 17.10
C ALA A 6 11.33 -3.99 17.51
N SER A 7 12.52 -4.31 16.98
CA SER A 7 13.79 -3.68 17.40
C SER A 7 14.19 -2.44 16.58
N ILE A 8 13.43 -2.07 15.54
CA ILE A 8 13.84 -1.01 14.59
C ILE A 8 13.00 0.27 14.73
N VAL A 9 11.74 0.18 15.18
CA VAL A 9 10.85 1.36 15.32
C VAL A 9 11.12 2.17 16.61
N ALA A 10 11.72 1.55 17.63
CA ALA A 10 12.07 2.23 18.89
C ALA A 10 13.30 3.17 18.80
N GLY A 11 13.95 3.27 17.63
CA GLY A 11 15.24 3.96 17.48
C GLY A 11 15.20 5.44 17.10
N ALA A 12 14.02 6.04 16.88
CA ALA A 12 13.92 7.30 16.14
C ALA A 12 12.91 8.34 16.66
N LEU A 13 12.71 8.47 17.98
CA LEU A 13 12.04 9.64 18.59
C LEU A 13 12.35 9.81 20.10
N ALA A 14 13.64 9.77 20.47
CA ALA A 14 14.12 9.96 21.84
C ALA A 14 15.25 11.03 21.92
N GLY A 15 15.05 12.15 21.23
CA GLY A 15 15.95 13.31 21.25
C GLY A 15 15.24 14.53 21.83
N VAL A 16 16.01 15.41 22.49
CA VAL A 16 15.57 16.71 23.06
C VAL A 16 14.62 16.63 24.28
N ALA A 17 15.09 15.96 25.34
CA ALA A 17 14.72 16.35 26.71
C ALA A 17 15.85 16.01 27.72
N SER A 18 16.43 17.04 28.33
CA SER A 18 17.15 17.01 29.63
C SER A 18 18.08 15.83 29.94
N CYS A 19 19.24 15.77 29.28
CA CYS A 19 20.40 15.10 29.88
C CYS A 19 20.95 15.98 31.03
N LEU A 20 21.01 15.45 32.25
CA LEU A 20 21.42 16.19 33.45
C LEU A 20 22.52 15.45 34.21
N ILE A 21 23.54 16.20 34.63
CA ILE A 21 24.64 15.83 35.55
C ILE A 21 25.63 14.78 35.01
N LEU A 22 26.81 15.26 34.58
CA LEU A 22 28.06 14.90 35.26
C LEU A 22 29.16 15.97 35.03
N LEU A 23 29.93 16.24 36.10
CA LEU A 23 30.88 17.35 36.23
C LEU A 23 32.09 17.25 35.28
N ARG A 24 32.65 18.41 34.84
CA ARG A 24 33.92 18.94 35.39
C ARG A 24 34.37 20.34 34.86
N LEU A 25 34.74 21.19 35.83
CA LEU A 25 35.88 22.12 35.86
C LEU A 25 35.98 23.37 34.93
N LYS A 26 35.70 24.54 35.54
CA LYS A 26 36.71 25.56 35.96
C LYS A 26 37.51 26.34 34.87
N LEU A 27 37.23 27.65 34.74
CA LEU A 27 38.14 28.83 34.86
C LEU A 27 37.59 30.06 34.07
N GLY A 28 37.99 31.29 34.45
CA GLY A 28 37.93 32.48 33.56
C GLY A 28 36.97 33.62 33.93
N SER A 29 37.34 34.44 34.92
CA SER A 29 36.83 35.82 35.14
C SER A 29 37.63 36.83 34.25
N PRO A 30 37.50 38.19 34.32
CA PRO A 30 36.64 39.04 35.16
C PRO A 30 36.05 40.34 34.51
N SER A 31 35.42 41.18 35.34
CA SER A 31 35.27 42.65 35.21
C SER A 31 34.26 43.17 34.16
N ARG A 32 33.62 44.33 34.33
CA ARG A 32 33.66 45.47 35.29
C ARG A 32 32.21 45.80 35.74
N PHE A 33 31.82 46.69 36.66
CA PHE A 33 32.33 47.62 37.72
C PHE A 33 31.04 48.16 38.43
N GLU A 34 30.98 49.01 39.48
CA GLU A 34 31.68 49.37 40.75
C GLU A 34 30.77 50.51 41.34
N ILE A 35 30.65 50.93 42.61
CA ILE A 35 31.33 50.87 43.92
C ILE A 35 30.19 50.90 44.99
N GLY A 36 30.22 50.46 46.25
CA GLY A 36 31.22 49.78 47.10
C GLY A 36 31.12 50.26 48.57
N ASP A 37 31.54 49.42 49.53
CA ASP A 37 32.07 49.72 50.89
C ASP A 37 31.24 50.56 51.92
N THR A 38 31.35 50.38 53.25
CA THR A 38 32.14 49.47 54.13
C THR A 38 31.36 49.18 55.44
N ALA A 39 31.91 48.40 56.40
CA ALA A 39 31.21 47.98 57.62
C ALA A 39 31.91 48.35 58.96
N ALA A 40 31.10 48.54 60.02
CA ALA A 40 31.46 48.73 61.44
C ALA A 40 32.18 50.07 61.80
N PRO A 41 32.15 50.55 63.07
CA PRO A 41 31.67 49.91 64.32
C PRO A 41 30.53 50.67 65.05
N ALA A 42 30.23 50.28 66.30
CA ALA A 42 29.18 50.87 67.16
C ALA A 42 29.74 51.85 68.22
N PRO A 43 28.93 52.81 68.73
CA PRO A 43 29.25 53.68 69.87
C PRO A 43 28.58 53.26 71.19
N GLU A 44 29.11 53.75 72.31
CA GLU A 44 28.65 53.49 73.69
C GLU A 44 27.49 54.41 74.15
N PRO A 45 26.76 54.04 75.23
CA PRO A 45 25.70 54.88 75.82
C PRO A 45 26.17 55.79 76.98
N PRO A 46 25.72 57.06 77.01
CA PRO A 46 25.79 57.90 78.21
C PRO A 46 24.40 58.46 78.64
N PRO A 47 24.25 59.01 79.87
CA PRO A 47 24.83 58.57 81.15
C PRO A 47 23.76 58.43 82.26
N GLN A 48 24.08 57.77 83.37
CA GLN A 48 23.30 57.87 84.63
C GLN A 48 23.94 58.89 85.59
N PRO A 49 23.11 59.70 86.27
CA PRO A 49 23.38 60.09 87.66
C PRO A 49 22.06 60.12 88.50
N PRO A 50 22.10 60.34 89.83
CA PRO A 50 22.46 59.30 90.79
C PRO A 50 21.50 59.20 92.00
N VAL A 51 21.49 58.06 92.70
CA VAL A 51 20.98 57.98 94.09
C VAL A 51 21.98 57.23 94.97
N ILE A 52 22.15 57.71 96.20
CA ILE A 52 23.19 57.30 97.14
C ILE A 52 22.72 56.11 98.00
N SER A 53 23.70 55.32 98.44
CA SER A 53 23.59 54.13 99.28
C SER A 53 22.75 54.28 100.56
N ALA A 54 22.04 53.19 100.90
CA ALA A 54 21.88 52.75 102.28
C ALA A 54 22.11 51.23 102.34
N GLN A 55 22.88 50.75 103.32
CA GLN A 55 23.05 49.32 103.59
C GLN A 55 21.90 48.82 104.47
N ILE A 56 21.40 47.60 104.24
CA ILE A 56 20.78 46.73 105.24
C ILE A 56 20.97 45.27 104.79
N ASP A 57 21.32 44.44 105.77
CA ASP A 57 21.38 42.98 105.88
C ASP A 57 21.31 42.08 104.63
N THR A 58 22.34 41.23 104.51
CA THR A 58 22.38 40.06 103.63
C THR A 58 21.49 38.93 104.15
N ALA A 59 20.48 38.56 103.36
CA ALA A 59 19.94 37.21 103.31
C ALA A 59 20.01 36.72 101.86
N ASP A 60 20.50 35.50 101.62
CA ASP A 60 20.63 34.98 100.26
C ASP A 60 19.26 34.90 99.57
N PRO A 61 19.09 35.44 98.35
CA PRO A 61 17.91 35.15 97.56
C PRO A 61 17.90 33.67 97.20
N PRO A 62 16.74 33.00 97.16
CA PRO A 62 16.66 31.61 96.72
C PRO A 62 17.23 31.49 95.29
N PRO A 63 17.93 30.38 94.97
CA PRO A 63 18.63 30.25 93.70
C PRO A 63 17.66 30.40 92.52
N ALA A 64 18.07 31.20 91.53
CA ALA A 64 17.25 31.48 90.35
C ALA A 64 16.77 30.16 89.70
N PRO A 65 15.47 30.03 89.41
CA PRO A 65 14.89 28.75 89.00
C PRO A 65 15.53 28.29 87.69
N ALA A 66 16.04 27.06 87.70
CA ALA A 66 16.90 26.52 86.63
C ALA A 66 16.35 26.81 85.22
N PRO A 67 17.22 27.09 84.23
CA PRO A 67 16.79 27.34 82.84
C PRO A 67 15.82 26.27 82.36
N LEU A 68 14.79 26.67 81.62
CA LEU A 68 13.69 25.77 81.23
C LEU A 68 14.18 24.48 80.54
N ALA A 69 15.24 24.57 79.73
CA ALA A 69 15.88 23.44 79.07
C ALA A 69 16.47 22.38 80.02
N ILE A 70 16.77 22.73 81.28
CA ILE A 70 17.27 21.81 82.32
C ILE A 70 16.11 21.32 83.21
N ALA A 71 15.17 22.20 83.55
CA ALA A 71 14.03 21.86 84.39
C ALA A 71 13.01 20.94 83.71
N LEU A 72 12.65 21.24 82.45
CA LEU A 72 11.57 20.54 81.73
C LEU A 72 11.87 19.04 81.49
N PRO A 73 13.09 18.61 81.11
CA PRO A 73 13.42 17.18 81.01
C PRO A 73 13.43 16.45 82.34
N ALA A 74 13.53 17.14 83.49
CA ALA A 74 13.37 16.53 84.81
C ALA A 74 11.88 16.38 85.16
N LEU A 75 11.10 17.46 85.05
CA LEU A 75 9.66 17.45 85.30
C LEU A 75 8.92 16.43 84.42
N SER A 76 9.28 16.33 83.12
CA SER A 76 8.68 15.32 82.24
C SER A 76 8.99 13.89 82.66
N ARG A 77 10.16 13.61 83.27
CA ARG A 77 10.49 12.25 83.73
C ARG A 77 9.65 11.82 84.93
N THR A 78 9.18 12.76 85.75
CA THR A 78 8.25 12.49 86.85
C THR A 78 6.79 12.45 86.36
N LEU A 79 6.39 13.38 85.49
CA LEU A 79 5.01 13.48 84.99
C LEU A 79 4.62 12.34 84.04
N SER A 80 5.47 11.98 83.08
CA SER A 80 5.08 11.06 82.00
C SER A 80 4.65 9.66 82.48
N PRO A 81 5.25 9.04 83.51
CA PRO A 81 4.74 7.78 84.08
C PRO A 81 3.38 7.94 84.76
N LEU A 82 3.23 8.93 85.64
CA LEU A 82 1.99 9.18 86.41
C LEU A 82 0.80 9.48 85.48
N ALA A 83 1.04 10.20 84.38
CA ALA A 83 0.01 10.55 83.42
C ALA A 83 -0.56 9.34 82.66
N GLU A 84 0.15 8.22 82.52
CA GLU A 84 -0.39 7.01 81.87
C GLU A 84 -1.32 6.21 82.82
N GLU A 85 -1.44 6.59 84.10
CA GLU A 85 -2.43 6.03 85.06
C GLU A 85 -3.78 6.80 85.06
N VAL A 86 -3.88 7.92 84.33
CA VAL A 86 -5.04 8.81 84.27
C VAL A 86 -6.21 8.21 83.47
N GLY A 87 -7.41 8.21 84.06
CA GLY A 87 -8.64 7.74 83.41
C GLY A 87 -9.30 8.79 82.50
N HIS A 88 -9.18 10.06 82.85
CA HIS A 88 -9.75 11.18 82.09
C HIS A 88 -8.83 12.42 82.11
N PRO A 89 -8.57 13.10 80.98
CA PRO A 89 -7.52 14.11 80.87
C PRO A 89 -7.67 15.35 81.75
N ARG A 90 -8.85 15.57 82.36
CA ARG A 90 -9.05 16.63 83.37
C ARG A 90 -8.32 16.32 84.70
N GLU A 91 -8.12 15.05 85.05
CA GLU A 91 -7.39 14.63 86.27
C GLU A 91 -5.93 15.13 86.30
N LEU A 92 -5.34 15.40 85.12
CA LEU A 92 -4.04 16.07 85.02
C LEU A 92 -4.03 17.45 85.71
N LEU A 93 -5.15 18.17 85.73
CA LEU A 93 -5.24 19.49 86.38
C LEU A 93 -5.08 19.39 87.91
N ASP A 94 -5.40 18.23 88.50
CA ASP A 94 -5.29 17.97 89.93
C ASP A 94 -3.89 17.45 90.33
N MET A 95 -3.05 17.07 89.35
CA MET A 95 -1.68 16.58 89.58
C MET A 95 -0.68 17.72 89.84
N PRO A 96 0.02 17.75 90.99
CA PRO A 96 1.07 18.74 91.28
C PRO A 96 2.19 18.79 90.24
N GLU A 97 2.58 17.63 89.69
CA GLU A 97 3.63 17.47 88.68
C GLU A 97 3.24 18.12 87.35
N PHE A 98 1.95 18.00 86.97
CA PHE A 98 1.41 18.64 85.78
C PHE A 98 1.33 20.15 85.96
N GLN A 99 0.84 20.62 87.11
CA GLN A 99 0.82 22.05 87.44
C GLN A 99 2.23 22.66 87.48
N ALA A 100 3.24 21.90 87.93
CA ALA A 100 4.65 22.32 87.87
C ALA A 100 5.14 22.47 86.40
N VAL A 101 4.73 21.58 85.49
CA VAL A 101 5.03 21.72 84.05
C VAL A 101 4.28 22.91 83.42
N VAL A 102 3.00 23.12 83.73
CA VAL A 102 2.23 24.27 83.25
C VAL A 102 2.85 25.59 83.76
N ALA A 103 3.22 25.65 85.04
CA ALA A 103 3.93 26.80 85.63
C ALA A 103 5.29 27.05 84.96
N ALA A 104 6.03 25.99 84.61
CA ALA A 104 7.26 26.11 83.84
C ALA A 104 7.01 26.66 82.42
N PHE A 105 5.99 26.17 81.72
CA PHE A 105 5.61 26.66 80.39
C PHE A 105 4.97 28.06 80.38
N ARG A 106 4.47 28.57 81.51
CA ARG A 106 4.05 29.97 81.70
C ARG A 106 5.21 30.96 81.87
N ARG A 107 6.44 30.51 82.12
CA ARG A 107 7.60 31.40 82.31
C ARG A 107 7.89 32.25 81.07
N PRO A 108 8.48 33.46 81.21
CA PRO A 108 8.87 34.29 80.06
C PRO A 108 9.90 33.65 79.13
N ASP A 109 10.77 32.75 79.63
CA ASP A 109 11.77 32.03 78.81
C ASP A 109 11.19 30.85 78.01
N ALA A 110 9.91 30.50 78.21
CA ALA A 110 9.18 29.56 77.36
C ALA A 110 8.66 30.29 76.09
N THR A 111 9.44 30.23 75.01
CA THR A 111 9.06 30.87 73.74
C THR A 111 7.90 30.16 73.04
N VAL A 112 7.12 30.89 72.23
CA VAL A 112 5.98 30.34 71.48
C VAL A 112 6.40 29.20 70.53
N ALA A 113 7.62 29.28 69.97
CA ALA A 113 8.19 28.21 69.15
C ALA A 113 8.42 26.92 69.95
N LEU A 114 8.98 27.02 71.16
CA LEU A 114 9.19 25.87 72.06
C LEU A 114 7.85 25.30 72.55
N LEU A 115 6.90 26.16 72.92
CA LEU A 115 5.56 25.74 73.32
C LEU A 115 4.83 25.04 72.17
N SER A 116 4.92 25.54 70.94
CA SER A 116 4.38 24.87 69.75
C SER A 116 5.09 23.54 69.46
N GLN A 117 6.39 23.43 69.70
CA GLN A 117 7.13 22.17 69.54
C GLN A 117 6.65 21.09 70.52
N HIS A 118 6.28 21.47 71.74
CA HIS A 118 5.72 20.53 72.72
C HIS A 118 4.24 20.23 72.50
N ALA A 119 3.41 21.23 72.17
CA ALA A 119 1.98 21.08 71.87
C ALA A 119 1.71 20.18 70.65
N LEU A 120 2.57 20.24 69.64
CA LEU A 120 2.51 19.41 68.43
C LEU A 120 3.45 18.18 68.50
N GLY A 121 3.92 17.83 69.71
CA GLY A 121 4.92 16.79 69.95
C GLY A 121 4.34 15.46 70.45
N ALA A 122 5.16 14.40 70.38
CA ALA A 122 4.73 13.04 70.72
C ALA A 122 4.55 12.77 72.25
N ASN A 123 5.05 13.66 73.11
CA ASN A 123 4.96 13.53 74.57
C ASN A 123 3.64 14.15 75.06
N TRP A 124 2.59 13.34 75.17
CA TRP A 124 1.23 13.84 75.28
C TRP A 124 0.90 14.63 76.57
N PRO A 125 1.44 14.34 77.77
CA PRO A 125 1.19 15.18 78.95
C PRO A 125 1.88 16.55 78.81
N LEU A 126 3.07 16.61 78.20
CA LEU A 126 3.70 17.88 77.85
C LEU A 126 2.89 18.63 76.80
N ALA A 127 2.28 17.95 75.83
CA ALA A 127 1.43 18.58 74.83
C ALA A 127 0.19 19.23 75.46
N CYS A 128 -0.51 18.51 76.37
CA CYS A 128 -1.62 19.04 77.14
C CYS A 128 -1.23 20.31 77.94
N ALA A 129 -0.10 20.26 78.67
CA ALA A 129 0.40 21.39 79.44
C ALA A 129 0.84 22.57 78.55
N ALA A 130 1.44 22.30 77.39
CA ALA A 130 1.83 23.31 76.42
C ALA A 130 0.61 24.00 75.78
N PHE A 131 -0.48 23.27 75.48
CA PHE A 131 -1.73 23.88 74.98
C PHE A 131 -2.35 24.86 75.98
N LEU A 132 -2.34 24.53 77.29
CA LEU A 132 -2.80 25.45 78.34
C LEU A 132 -1.94 26.72 78.39
N ALA A 133 -0.61 26.59 78.35
CA ALA A 133 0.28 27.74 78.33
C ALA A 133 0.22 28.55 77.03
N LEU A 134 -0.08 27.92 75.88
CA LEU A 134 -0.27 28.60 74.59
C LEU A 134 -1.55 29.43 74.54
N ALA A 135 -2.64 28.99 75.18
CA ALA A 135 -3.90 29.73 75.22
C ALA A 135 -3.75 31.13 75.87
N GLU A 136 -2.73 31.30 76.72
CA GLU A 136 -2.42 32.55 77.43
C GLU A 136 -1.41 33.45 76.69
N ARG A 137 -0.81 33.01 75.57
CA ARG A 137 0.17 33.81 74.81
C ARG A 137 -0.50 34.76 73.81
N PRO A 138 -0.05 36.02 73.66
CA PRO A 138 -0.65 36.96 72.71
C PRO A 138 -0.47 36.52 71.25
N GLU A 139 0.59 35.76 70.94
CA GLU A 139 0.86 35.24 69.60
C GLU A 139 0.02 34.00 69.22
N ARG A 140 -0.81 33.48 70.13
CA ARG A 140 -1.61 32.24 69.96
C ARG A 140 -2.32 32.13 68.60
N GLN A 141 -2.77 33.25 68.06
CA GLN A 141 -3.49 33.33 66.80
C GLN A 141 -2.71 32.78 65.59
N SER A 142 -1.36 32.82 65.61
CA SER A 142 -0.53 32.28 64.52
C SER A 142 -0.48 30.75 64.48
N LEU A 143 -0.94 30.07 65.54
CA LEU A 143 -0.89 28.62 65.67
C LEU A 143 -2.19 27.90 65.27
N ALA A 144 -3.23 28.63 64.82
CA ALA A 144 -4.49 28.05 64.38
C ALA A 144 -4.31 26.97 63.30
N ASP A 145 -3.70 27.32 62.16
CA ASP A 145 -3.51 26.37 61.03
C ASP A 145 -2.48 25.26 61.32
N PRO A 146 -1.37 25.48 62.05
CA PRO A 146 -0.54 24.39 62.58
C PRO A 146 -1.31 23.40 63.45
N VAL A 147 -2.14 23.87 64.40
CA VAL A 147 -2.91 23.01 65.31
C VAL A 147 -3.98 22.22 64.56
N VAL A 148 -4.78 22.87 63.71
CA VAL A 148 -5.81 22.19 62.90
C VAL A 148 -5.23 21.08 62.03
N ARG A 149 -4.05 21.31 61.41
CA ARG A 149 -3.35 20.29 60.61
C ARG A 149 -2.76 19.14 61.45
N HIS A 150 -2.51 19.35 62.74
CA HIS A 150 -1.95 18.33 63.63
C HIS A 150 -3.02 17.44 64.27
N LEU A 151 -4.28 17.89 64.39
CA LEU A 151 -5.38 17.12 65.01
C LEU A 151 -5.44 15.63 64.59
N PRO A 152 -5.28 15.24 63.31
CA PRO A 152 -5.35 13.82 62.90
C PRO A 152 -4.25 12.92 63.50
N ALA A 153 -3.14 13.50 63.94
CA ALA A 153 -2.00 12.81 64.54
C ALA A 153 -1.98 12.88 66.09
N ALA A 154 -2.85 13.68 66.70
CA ALA A 154 -2.88 13.87 68.15
C ALA A 154 -3.48 12.66 68.89
N ARG A 155 -2.93 12.31 70.07
CA ARG A 155 -3.55 11.31 70.96
C ARG A 155 -4.91 11.80 71.47
N PRO A 156 -5.89 10.91 71.77
CA PRO A 156 -7.25 11.30 72.17
C PRO A 156 -7.32 12.37 73.27
N TYR A 157 -6.52 12.23 74.34
CA TYR A 157 -6.49 13.16 75.46
C TYR A 157 -5.92 14.55 75.13
N VAL A 158 -5.06 14.65 74.10
CA VAL A 158 -4.53 15.95 73.61
C VAL A 158 -5.61 16.73 72.87
N LEU A 159 -6.55 16.05 72.19
CA LEU A 159 -7.63 16.70 71.44
C LEU A 159 -8.51 17.59 72.33
N MET A 160 -8.79 17.20 73.58
CA MET A 160 -9.54 18.06 74.51
C MET A 160 -8.86 19.42 74.71
N TYR A 161 -7.54 19.42 74.95
CA TYR A 161 -6.76 20.64 75.15
C TYR A 161 -6.52 21.40 73.84
N ALA A 162 -6.40 20.72 72.70
CA ALA A 162 -6.33 21.36 71.39
C ALA A 162 -7.65 22.06 71.02
N PHE A 163 -8.81 21.46 71.32
CA PHE A 163 -10.13 22.08 71.12
C PHE A 163 -10.38 23.24 72.10
N GLN A 164 -9.92 23.14 73.35
CA GLN A 164 -9.91 24.25 74.30
C GLN A 164 -9.03 25.41 73.81
N PHE A 165 -7.86 25.10 73.23
CA PHE A 165 -7.00 26.10 72.59
C PHE A 165 -7.71 26.77 71.39
N LEU A 166 -8.30 26.00 70.46
CA LEU A 166 -8.99 26.55 69.30
C LEU A 166 -10.19 27.45 69.69
N THR A 167 -10.92 27.11 70.76
CA THR A 167 -12.01 27.97 71.28
C THR A 167 -11.53 29.19 72.07
N SER A 168 -10.24 29.25 72.46
CA SER A 168 -9.62 30.42 73.09
C SER A 168 -9.13 31.49 72.10
N LEU A 169 -9.16 31.21 70.79
CA LEU A 169 -8.68 32.12 69.75
C LEU A 169 -9.68 33.25 69.47
N ASP A 170 -9.14 34.43 69.18
CA ASP A 170 -9.89 35.64 68.86
C ASP A 170 -10.49 35.59 67.43
N ARG A 171 -9.80 34.91 66.52
CA ARG A 171 -10.31 34.45 65.21
C ARG A 171 -10.23 32.93 65.17
N ARG A 172 -11.36 32.27 65.41
CA ARG A 172 -11.49 30.80 65.42
C ARG A 172 -11.60 30.26 63.99
N PRO A 173 -11.07 29.05 63.70
CA PRO A 173 -11.27 28.40 62.40
C PRO A 173 -12.74 27.99 62.21
N PRO A 174 -13.19 27.69 60.98
CA PRO A 174 -14.53 27.12 60.74
C PRO A 174 -14.76 25.88 61.61
N VAL A 175 -15.94 25.73 62.21
CA VAL A 175 -16.22 24.64 63.17
C VAL A 175 -15.98 23.25 62.56
N GLY A 176 -16.26 23.08 61.26
CA GLY A 176 -15.99 21.84 60.53
C GLY A 176 -14.50 21.49 60.37
N ALA A 177 -13.59 22.46 60.50
CA ALA A 177 -12.15 22.24 60.38
C ALA A 177 -11.61 21.21 61.39
N ALA A 178 -12.19 21.17 62.59
CA ALA A 178 -11.82 20.22 63.64
C ALA A 178 -12.07 18.74 63.27
N VAL A 179 -12.99 18.47 62.33
CA VAL A 179 -13.31 17.13 61.83
C VAL A 179 -12.91 16.92 60.36
N PHE A 180 -12.45 17.97 59.66
CA PHE A 180 -12.20 17.97 58.21
C PHE A 180 -11.10 17.00 57.73
N SER A 181 -10.27 16.48 58.63
CA SER A 181 -9.35 15.38 58.32
C SER A 181 -9.33 14.33 59.43
N ALA A 182 -10.51 14.09 60.03
CA ALA A 182 -10.71 12.99 60.99
C ALA A 182 -10.26 11.65 60.36
N PRO A 183 -9.24 10.97 60.92
CA PRO A 183 -8.80 9.67 60.44
C PRO A 183 -9.83 8.59 60.82
N PRO A 184 -9.91 7.46 60.08
CA PRO A 184 -10.94 6.43 60.32
C PRO A 184 -11.03 5.91 61.76
N TRP A 185 -9.91 5.89 62.51
CA TRP A 185 -9.90 5.44 63.91
C TRP A 185 -10.72 6.32 64.86
N TRP A 186 -10.98 7.60 64.53
CA TRP A 186 -11.86 8.47 65.32
C TRP A 186 -13.27 7.90 65.42
N GLN A 187 -13.79 7.26 64.37
CA GLN A 187 -15.13 6.68 64.37
C GLN A 187 -15.32 5.58 65.43
N GLY A 188 -14.25 4.86 65.77
CA GLY A 188 -14.28 3.84 66.82
C GLY A 188 -14.21 4.40 68.23
N ASN A 189 -13.86 5.68 68.40
CA ASN A 189 -13.46 6.24 69.68
C ASN A 189 -14.54 7.14 70.31
N VAL A 190 -15.18 6.61 71.36
CA VAL A 190 -16.23 7.31 72.13
C VAL A 190 -15.70 8.58 72.81
N VAL A 191 -14.46 8.55 73.31
CA VAL A 191 -13.84 9.69 74.00
C VAL A 191 -13.59 10.85 73.03
N VAL A 192 -13.10 10.56 71.83
CA VAL A 192 -12.95 11.57 70.76
C VAL A 192 -14.32 12.15 70.36
N SER A 193 -15.35 11.30 70.25
CA SER A 193 -16.72 11.73 69.95
C SER A 193 -17.27 12.70 71.01
N ALA A 194 -16.99 12.44 72.30
CA ALA A 194 -17.36 13.33 73.40
C ALA A 194 -16.59 14.67 73.37
N PHE A 195 -15.28 14.66 73.08
CA PHE A 195 -14.52 15.90 72.99
C PHE A 195 -14.92 16.78 71.80
N ILE A 196 -15.34 16.19 70.67
CA ILE A 196 -15.90 16.96 69.54
C ILE A 196 -17.29 17.51 69.89
N HIS A 197 -18.11 16.76 70.64
CA HIS A 197 -19.37 17.27 71.19
C HIS A 197 -19.14 18.51 72.09
N ASP A 198 -18.25 18.43 73.06
CA ASP A 198 -17.91 19.54 73.97
C ASP A 198 -17.34 20.74 73.19
N TYR A 199 -16.50 20.50 72.17
CA TYR A 199 -16.01 21.53 71.25
C TYR A 199 -17.13 22.22 70.48
N PHE A 200 -18.09 21.46 69.92
CA PHE A 200 -19.22 22.02 69.18
C PHE A 200 -20.18 22.80 70.10
N ALA A 201 -20.45 22.30 71.31
CA ALA A 201 -21.25 23.00 72.31
C ALA A 201 -20.59 24.33 72.69
N ARG A 202 -19.29 24.32 73.00
CA ARG A 202 -18.54 25.54 73.34
C ARG A 202 -18.44 26.53 72.17
N SER A 203 -18.29 26.04 70.94
CA SER A 203 -18.32 26.89 69.73
C SER A 203 -19.69 27.55 69.53
N ALA A 204 -20.79 26.84 69.85
CA ALA A 204 -22.14 27.39 69.80
C ALA A 204 -22.39 28.47 70.87
N GLU A 205 -21.91 28.27 72.10
CA GLU A 205 -21.93 29.31 73.15
C GLU A 205 -21.18 30.58 72.75
N LEU A 206 -20.08 30.43 71.99
CA LEU A 206 -19.24 31.52 71.49
C LEU A 206 -19.76 32.18 70.20
N GLY A 207 -20.92 31.74 69.69
CA GLY A 207 -21.61 32.33 68.55
C GLY A 207 -21.13 31.87 67.16
N ASP A 208 -20.36 30.78 67.08
CA ASP A 208 -19.84 30.27 65.81
C ASP A 208 -20.92 29.61 64.93
N ARG A 209 -20.57 29.33 63.66
CA ARG A 209 -21.45 28.66 62.70
C ARG A 209 -20.87 27.32 62.25
N ALA A 210 -21.74 26.33 62.10
CA ALA A 210 -21.40 25.00 61.58
C ALA A 210 -21.09 25.04 60.07
N ALA A 211 -19.86 25.40 59.73
CA ALA A 211 -19.37 25.43 58.36
C ALA A 211 -17.95 24.85 58.26
N PHE A 212 -17.61 24.35 57.06
CA PHE A 212 -16.23 24.03 56.69
C PHE A 212 -15.48 25.24 56.11
N GLY A 213 -16.20 26.26 55.65
CA GLY A 213 -15.64 27.27 54.75
C GLY A 213 -15.09 26.64 53.47
N ASP A 214 -14.20 27.36 52.79
CA ASP A 214 -13.48 26.94 51.58
C ASP A 214 -12.46 25.80 51.81
N LEU A 215 -12.55 25.05 52.92
CA LEU A 215 -11.80 23.79 53.11
C LEU A 215 -12.25 22.71 52.13
N LEU A 216 -13.56 22.60 51.87
CA LEU A 216 -14.13 21.59 50.96
C LEU A 216 -13.56 21.73 49.52
N ASP A 217 -13.31 22.96 49.08
CA ASP A 217 -12.75 23.23 47.75
C ASP A 217 -11.22 23.02 47.70
N LYS A 218 -10.54 23.13 48.86
CA LYS A 218 -9.09 22.98 48.99
C LYS A 218 -8.59 21.55 49.12
N LYS A 219 -9.48 20.55 49.26
CA LYS A 219 -9.10 19.13 49.36
C LYS A 219 -10.08 18.23 48.59
N PRO A 220 -9.91 18.06 47.26
CA PRO A 220 -10.77 17.18 46.47
C PRO A 220 -10.75 15.73 46.97
N ASP A 221 -9.61 15.24 47.47
CA ASP A 221 -9.44 13.85 47.95
C ASP A 221 -9.84 13.69 49.43
N LEU A 222 -10.98 14.26 49.81
CA LEU A 222 -11.55 14.10 51.14
C LEU A 222 -12.19 12.72 51.29
N ASP A 223 -11.75 11.95 52.29
CA ASP A 223 -12.50 10.78 52.76
C ASP A 223 -13.79 11.23 53.46
N VAL A 224 -14.84 11.42 52.65
CA VAL A 224 -16.18 11.78 53.12
C VAL A 224 -16.75 10.69 54.04
N ALA A 225 -16.40 9.41 53.85
CA ALA A 225 -16.88 8.34 54.70
C ALA A 225 -16.30 8.43 56.12
N ALA A 226 -15.01 8.75 56.25
CA ALA A 226 -14.37 9.02 57.54
C ALA A 226 -15.08 10.15 58.31
N VAL A 227 -15.29 11.30 57.66
CA VAL A 227 -15.90 12.49 58.29
C VAL A 227 -17.39 12.30 58.58
N VAL A 228 -18.16 11.67 57.68
CA VAL A 228 -19.58 11.37 57.90
C VAL A 228 -19.76 10.42 59.08
N GLY A 229 -18.99 9.34 59.18
CA GLY A 229 -19.16 8.34 60.23
C GLY A 229 -18.71 8.78 61.64
N ILE A 230 -17.92 9.85 61.78
CA ILE A 230 -17.70 10.50 63.09
C ILE A 230 -18.83 11.50 63.39
N LEU A 231 -19.24 12.32 62.42
CA LEU A 231 -20.34 13.27 62.60
C LEU A 231 -21.68 12.59 62.96
N GLN A 232 -21.97 11.44 62.36
CA GLN A 232 -23.17 10.63 62.66
C GLN A 232 -23.21 10.11 64.12
N LYS A 233 -22.08 10.07 64.84
CA LYS A 233 -22.01 9.64 66.24
C LYS A 233 -22.12 10.79 67.25
N ILE A 234 -22.11 12.04 66.78
CA ILE A 234 -22.13 13.24 67.62
C ILE A 234 -23.54 13.81 67.66
N GLN A 235 -24.21 13.70 68.81
CA GLN A 235 -25.57 14.20 69.02
C GLN A 235 -25.59 15.71 69.26
N HIS A 236 -25.25 16.52 68.23
CA HIS A 236 -25.24 17.98 68.32
C HIS A 236 -25.78 18.65 67.04
N PRO A 237 -26.53 19.78 67.12
CA PRO A 237 -27.06 20.46 65.94
C PRO A 237 -26.01 20.83 64.87
N PHE A 238 -24.80 21.21 65.29
CA PHE A 238 -23.70 21.47 64.35
C PHE A 238 -23.28 20.23 63.56
N ALA A 239 -23.35 19.03 64.13
CA ALA A 239 -23.02 17.81 63.40
C ALA A 239 -24.03 17.55 62.26
N ALA A 240 -25.32 17.76 62.53
CA ALA A 240 -26.36 17.68 61.50
C ALA A 240 -26.19 18.74 60.38
N GLN A 241 -25.83 19.98 60.74
CA GLN A 241 -25.57 21.05 59.76
C GLN A 241 -24.33 20.76 58.89
N LEU A 242 -23.24 20.25 59.48
CA LEU A 242 -22.05 19.83 58.74
C LEU A 242 -22.33 18.62 57.83
N LEU A 243 -23.17 17.66 58.25
CA LEU A 243 -23.60 16.55 57.42
C LEU A 243 -24.41 17.03 56.18
N VAL A 244 -25.30 18.01 56.34
CA VAL A 244 -26.05 18.61 55.22
C VAL A 244 -25.12 19.38 54.28
N ALA A 245 -24.10 20.07 54.80
CA ALA A 245 -23.10 20.74 53.97
C ALA A 245 -22.27 19.73 53.15
N LEU A 246 -21.85 18.62 53.75
CA LEU A 246 -21.12 17.53 53.08
C LEU A 246 -21.96 16.84 52.01
N SER A 247 -23.23 16.53 52.28
CA SER A 247 -24.10 15.92 51.27
C SER A 247 -24.36 16.88 50.11
N HIS A 248 -24.62 18.16 50.38
CA HIS A 248 -24.82 19.16 49.31
C HIS A 248 -23.58 19.31 48.41
N TRP A 249 -22.37 19.37 48.98
CA TRP A 249 -21.12 19.43 48.22
C TRP A 249 -20.88 18.17 47.38
N ARG A 250 -21.09 16.97 47.96
CA ARG A 250 -20.98 15.68 47.23
C ARG A 250 -22.01 15.56 46.11
N ASP A 251 -23.23 16.01 46.35
CA ASP A 251 -24.34 15.86 45.40
C ASP A 251 -24.25 16.88 44.25
N THR A 252 -23.55 18.00 44.44
CA THR A 252 -23.28 19.01 43.38
C THR A 252 -21.97 18.78 42.63
N ARG A 253 -20.95 18.15 43.23
CA ARG A 253 -19.64 17.93 42.58
C ARG A 253 -19.73 16.93 41.41
N ILE A 254 -19.00 17.26 40.34
CA ILE A 254 -18.71 16.40 39.20
C ILE A 254 -17.38 15.65 39.46
N ASP A 255 -17.39 14.32 39.36
CA ASP A 255 -16.17 13.48 39.41
C ASP A 255 -15.43 13.55 38.07
N ARG A 256 -14.82 14.72 37.78
CA ARG A 256 -14.12 14.98 36.51
C ARG A 256 -12.96 14.01 36.29
N ASP A 257 -12.26 13.67 37.36
CA ASP A 257 -11.10 12.78 37.34
C ASP A 257 -11.51 11.39 36.85
N PHE A 258 -12.56 10.79 37.42
CA PHE A 258 -13.11 9.53 36.92
C PHE A 258 -13.71 9.64 35.52
N LEU A 259 -14.49 10.68 35.22
CA LEU A 259 -15.08 10.81 33.89
C LEU A 259 -13.99 10.87 32.80
N SER A 260 -12.86 11.52 33.08
CA SER A 260 -11.71 11.55 32.16
C SER A 260 -11.04 10.18 31.91
N THR A 261 -11.22 9.19 32.79
CA THR A 261 -10.75 7.81 32.54
C THR A 261 -11.74 6.96 31.73
N VAL A 262 -12.92 7.52 31.40
CA VAL A 262 -14.00 6.84 30.69
C VAL A 262 -14.39 7.54 29.39
N GLY A 263 -14.16 8.84 29.24
CA GLY A 263 -14.51 9.60 28.04
C GLY A 263 -14.08 11.06 28.12
N ALA A 264 -14.49 11.86 27.14
CA ALA A 264 -14.15 13.28 27.09
C ALA A 264 -15.21 14.14 27.77
N LEU A 265 -14.79 15.16 28.53
CA LEU A 265 -15.66 16.28 28.93
C LEU A 265 -15.48 17.39 27.90
N TRP A 266 -16.57 17.89 27.32
CA TRP A 266 -16.49 18.99 26.33
C TRP A 266 -16.26 20.32 27.06
N ASP A 267 -15.14 20.97 26.75
CA ASP A 267 -14.79 22.27 27.33
C ASP A 267 -15.68 23.38 26.73
N PRO A 268 -16.35 24.22 27.54
CA PRO A 268 -17.06 25.40 27.05
C PRO A 268 -16.18 26.40 26.28
N ALA A 269 -14.85 26.34 26.41
CA ALA A 269 -13.90 27.15 25.66
C ALA A 269 -13.53 26.59 24.27
N GLU A 270 -13.70 25.28 24.02
CA GLU A 270 -13.49 24.67 22.70
C GLU A 270 -14.73 24.85 21.81
N HIS A 271 -15.00 26.09 21.39
CA HIS A 271 -15.97 26.33 20.34
C HIS A 271 -15.38 25.96 18.98
N ASP A 272 -16.06 25.11 18.21
CA ASP A 272 -15.72 24.81 16.80
C ASP A 272 -16.23 25.99 15.95
N PRO A 273 -15.35 26.90 15.51
CA PRO A 273 -15.76 28.22 15.01
C PRO A 273 -16.56 28.14 13.70
N LEU A 274 -16.38 27.06 12.96
CA LEU A 274 -17.09 26.71 11.72
C LEU A 274 -18.53 26.19 11.96
N LEU A 275 -19.06 26.25 13.19
CA LEU A 275 -20.44 25.86 13.52
C LEU A 275 -21.46 26.96 13.18
N VAL A 276 -22.01 26.89 11.98
CA VAL A 276 -23.20 27.62 11.55
C VAL A 276 -24.47 26.98 12.11
N LEU A 277 -25.48 27.78 12.49
CA LEU A 277 -26.84 27.33 12.82
C LEU A 277 -27.77 27.57 11.60
N PRO A 278 -28.12 26.53 10.82
CA PRO A 278 -29.01 26.66 9.66
C PRO A 278 -30.45 27.02 10.09
N PRO A 279 -31.21 27.79 9.29
CA PRO A 279 -32.60 28.14 9.61
C PRO A 279 -33.48 26.92 9.91
N ALA A 280 -33.40 25.86 9.11
CA ALA A 280 -34.15 24.61 9.27
C ALA A 280 -33.90 23.89 10.61
N TRP A 281 -32.80 24.18 11.32
CA TRP A 281 -32.49 23.55 12.61
C TRP A 281 -32.93 24.39 13.82
N GLN A 282 -33.39 25.63 13.65
CA GLN A 282 -33.71 26.52 14.77
C GLN A 282 -34.85 25.99 15.65
N GLU A 283 -35.95 25.51 15.05
CA GLU A 283 -37.07 24.92 15.79
C GLU A 283 -36.71 23.56 16.43
N PRO A 284 -36.10 22.58 15.71
CA PRO A 284 -35.61 21.36 16.33
C PRO A 284 -34.61 21.59 17.48
N LEU A 285 -33.73 22.59 17.38
CA LEU A 285 -32.76 22.95 18.42
C LEU A 285 -33.44 23.56 19.65
N ALA A 286 -34.42 24.43 19.45
CA ALA A 286 -35.23 24.99 20.52
C ALA A 286 -36.03 23.90 21.25
N ALA A 287 -36.63 22.95 20.51
CA ALA A 287 -37.32 21.79 21.06
C ALA A 287 -36.37 20.88 21.87
N ALA A 288 -35.16 20.64 21.35
CA ALA A 288 -34.11 19.88 22.03
C ALA A 288 -33.71 20.52 23.38
N SER A 289 -33.35 21.81 23.37
CA SER A 289 -32.99 22.53 24.59
C SER A 289 -34.15 22.57 25.60
N ALA A 290 -35.38 22.78 25.12
CA ALA A 290 -36.58 22.76 25.96
C ALA A 290 -36.83 21.38 26.61
N ALA A 291 -36.55 20.27 25.91
CA ALA A 291 -36.69 18.91 26.42
C ALA A 291 -35.69 18.59 27.56
N VAL A 292 -34.48 19.14 27.50
CA VAL A 292 -33.45 19.02 28.55
C VAL A 292 -33.73 19.95 29.74
N HIS A 293 -34.39 21.09 29.51
CA HIS A 293 -34.74 22.05 30.57
C HIS A 293 -36.04 21.78 31.33
N GLN A 294 -36.76 20.68 31.03
CA GLN A 294 -37.97 20.32 31.75
C GLN A 294 -37.69 19.92 33.22
N PRO A 295 -38.62 20.15 34.17
CA PRO A 295 -38.49 19.71 35.57
C PRO A 295 -38.30 18.19 35.76
N ARG A 296 -38.68 17.40 34.74
CA ARG A 296 -38.21 16.04 34.52
C ARG A 296 -37.57 16.01 33.13
N PRO A 297 -36.23 16.13 33.04
CA PRO A 297 -35.58 16.26 31.74
C PRO A 297 -35.73 14.97 30.93
N ARG A 298 -35.82 15.13 29.60
CA ARG A 298 -35.86 14.02 28.64
C ARG A 298 -34.51 13.86 27.96
N SER A 299 -34.16 12.62 27.67
CA SER A 299 -33.04 12.31 26.76
C SER A 299 -33.46 12.57 25.32
N ILE A 300 -32.50 12.89 24.45
CA ILE A 300 -32.72 13.21 23.04
C ILE A 300 -32.10 12.11 22.18
N LEU A 301 -32.75 11.78 21.07
CA LEU A 301 -32.19 10.96 20.01
C LEU A 301 -32.32 11.69 18.66
N VAL A 302 -31.18 12.11 18.12
CA VAL A 302 -31.07 12.75 16.81
C VAL A 302 -30.97 11.65 15.74
N CYS A 303 -32.02 11.54 14.93
CA CYS A 303 -32.15 10.53 13.88
C CYS A 303 -31.95 11.19 12.51
N GLY A 304 -31.29 10.50 11.58
CA GLY A 304 -31.11 11.00 10.21
C GLY A 304 -30.01 10.27 9.48
N ASP A 305 -29.92 10.44 8.17
CA ASP A 305 -28.96 9.71 7.34
C ASP A 305 -27.49 10.14 7.58
N PRO A 306 -26.51 9.38 7.07
CA PRO A 306 -25.11 9.80 7.10
C PRO A 306 -24.94 11.17 6.43
N ARG A 307 -24.19 12.07 7.08
CA ARG A 307 -23.83 13.41 6.61
C ARG A 307 -24.96 14.47 6.56
N THR A 308 -26.19 14.19 7.03
CA THR A 308 -27.24 15.23 7.19
C THR A 308 -26.96 16.27 8.29
N GLY A 309 -25.82 16.17 9.00
CA GLY A 309 -25.37 17.19 9.95
C GLY A 309 -25.60 16.90 11.44
N LYS A 310 -26.15 15.73 11.80
CA LYS A 310 -26.43 15.30 13.19
C LYS A 310 -25.39 15.71 14.24
N THR A 311 -24.11 15.40 14.05
CA THR A 311 -23.05 15.76 15.02
C THR A 311 -22.83 17.28 15.15
N ALA A 312 -23.02 18.05 14.07
CA ALA A 312 -22.98 19.51 14.13
C ALA A 312 -24.20 20.07 14.89
N PHE A 313 -25.39 19.53 14.66
CA PHE A 313 -26.60 19.83 15.44
C PHE A 313 -26.40 19.52 16.94
N VAL A 314 -25.78 18.39 17.29
CA VAL A 314 -25.48 18.04 18.67
C VAL A 314 -24.41 18.96 19.28
N LYS A 315 -23.39 19.39 18.53
CA LYS A 315 -22.44 20.42 19.01
C LYS A 315 -23.13 21.76 19.28
N LEU A 316 -24.02 22.21 18.40
CA LEU A 316 -24.81 23.44 18.58
C LEU A 316 -25.69 23.35 19.85
N LEU A 317 -26.37 22.22 20.05
CA LEU A 317 -27.15 21.94 21.26
C LEU A 317 -26.28 21.95 22.51
N ALA A 318 -25.15 21.24 22.47
CA ALA A 318 -24.21 21.19 23.59
C ALA A 318 -23.69 22.58 23.96
N HIS A 319 -23.41 23.44 22.98
CA HIS A 319 -22.98 24.80 23.23
C HIS A 319 -24.07 25.65 23.89
N GLN A 320 -25.33 25.54 23.44
CA GLN A 320 -26.46 26.19 24.11
C GLN A 320 -26.61 25.68 25.55
N LEU A 321 -26.57 24.37 25.78
CA LEU A 321 -26.64 23.78 27.11
C LEU A 321 -25.47 24.22 28.00
N GLN A 322 -24.25 24.36 27.46
CA GLN A 322 -23.08 24.89 28.17
C GLN A 322 -23.29 26.37 28.59
N GLN A 323 -23.90 27.21 27.75
CA GLN A 323 -24.28 28.58 28.13
C GLN A 323 -25.30 28.58 29.28
N ASP A 324 -26.26 27.64 29.25
CA ASP A 324 -27.20 27.38 30.34
C ASP A 324 -26.55 26.68 31.56
N GLY A 325 -25.23 26.49 31.57
CA GLY A 325 -24.45 25.95 32.69
C GLY A 325 -24.47 24.43 32.82
N TRP A 326 -24.75 23.69 31.75
CA TRP A 326 -24.55 22.24 31.68
C TRP A 326 -23.11 21.87 31.33
N THR A 327 -22.73 20.64 31.68
CA THR A 327 -21.50 19.98 31.22
C THR A 327 -21.89 18.79 30.36
N VAL A 328 -21.28 18.67 29.18
CA VAL A 328 -21.48 17.52 28.27
C VAL A 328 -20.31 16.56 28.41
N PHE A 329 -20.64 15.27 28.61
CA PHE A 329 -19.70 14.16 28.70
C PHE A 329 -19.91 13.22 27.51
N ALA A 330 -18.84 12.86 26.80
CA ALA A 330 -18.86 12.06 25.59
C ALA A 330 -18.17 10.71 25.80
N ALA A 331 -18.93 9.62 25.70
CA ALA A 331 -18.44 8.25 25.69
C ALA A 331 -19.45 7.31 25.01
N GLY A 332 -18.99 6.38 24.18
CA GLY A 332 -19.81 5.36 23.54
C GLY A 332 -19.65 3.98 24.18
N GLY A 333 -20.00 2.93 23.44
CA GLY A 333 -19.87 1.55 23.91
C GLY A 333 -18.41 1.13 24.06
N ASN A 334 -17.52 1.56 23.17
CA ASN A 334 -16.11 1.18 23.16
C ASN A 334 -15.34 1.72 24.37
N GLU A 335 -15.59 2.98 24.73
CA GLU A 335 -14.87 3.71 25.78
C GLU A 335 -15.29 3.26 27.19
N LEU A 336 -16.52 2.71 27.32
CA LEU A 336 -16.96 1.97 28.50
C LEU A 336 -16.28 0.60 28.64
N MET A 337 -16.04 -0.09 27.52
CA MET A 337 -15.40 -1.42 27.47
C MET A 337 -13.87 -1.36 27.61
N ALA A 338 -13.25 -0.19 27.39
CA ALA A 338 -11.80 0.00 27.44
C ALA A 338 -11.17 -0.52 28.75
N ASP A 339 -10.13 -1.35 28.60
CA ASP A 339 -9.38 -2.03 29.67
C ASP A 339 -10.22 -2.92 30.63
N GLN A 340 -11.47 -3.26 30.27
CA GLN A 340 -12.33 -4.12 31.08
C GLN A 340 -12.24 -5.59 30.63
N ILE A 341 -11.38 -6.38 31.31
CA ILE A 341 -11.21 -7.81 31.01
C ILE A 341 -12.29 -8.67 31.68
N TYR A 342 -12.86 -8.23 32.81
CA TYR A 342 -13.83 -8.99 33.59
C TYR A 342 -15.22 -8.31 33.67
N ILE A 343 -16.27 -9.10 33.49
CA ILE A 343 -17.69 -8.66 33.38
C ILE A 343 -18.10 -7.73 34.54
N GLY A 344 -17.80 -8.12 35.79
CA GLY A 344 -18.16 -7.32 36.97
C GLY A 344 -17.42 -5.98 37.09
N GLN A 345 -16.30 -5.80 36.39
CA GLN A 345 -15.62 -4.50 36.31
C GLN A 345 -16.39 -3.55 35.38
N LEU A 346 -16.88 -4.05 34.25
CA LEU A 346 -17.75 -3.31 33.34
C LEU A 346 -19.06 -2.87 34.03
N GLU A 347 -19.76 -3.78 34.73
CA GLU A 347 -20.97 -3.42 35.49
C GLU A 347 -20.68 -2.35 36.56
N GLY A 348 -19.54 -2.47 37.27
CA GLY A 348 -19.10 -1.48 38.25
C GLY A 348 -18.78 -0.13 37.62
N ARG A 349 -18.13 -0.11 36.45
CA ARG A 349 -17.79 1.09 35.66
C ARG A 349 -19.06 1.77 35.15
N ILE A 350 -19.99 1.04 34.54
CA ILE A 350 -21.30 1.56 34.11
C ILE A 350 -22.08 2.14 35.29
N ARG A 351 -22.13 1.44 36.43
CA ARG A 351 -22.79 1.93 37.65
C ARG A 351 -22.17 3.23 38.15
N LYS A 352 -20.83 3.31 38.24
CA LYS A 352 -20.15 4.55 38.67
C LYS A 352 -20.39 5.70 37.67
N VAL A 353 -20.49 5.41 36.36
CA VAL A 353 -20.87 6.42 35.35
C VAL A 353 -22.29 6.94 35.63
N ILE A 354 -23.28 6.08 35.87
CA ILE A 354 -24.66 6.49 36.22
C ILE A 354 -24.69 7.30 37.54
N GLU A 355 -23.90 6.92 38.55
CA GLU A 355 -23.78 7.64 39.83
C GLU A 355 -23.06 9.00 39.70
N SER A 356 -22.25 9.17 38.66
CA SER A 356 -21.54 10.42 38.34
C SER A 356 -22.42 11.37 37.50
N LEU A 357 -23.01 10.84 36.42
CA LEU A 357 -23.82 11.56 35.45
C LEU A 357 -25.27 11.70 35.91
N HIS A 358 -25.53 12.72 36.73
CA HIS A 358 -26.86 12.98 37.27
C HIS A 358 -27.41 14.32 36.80
N ALA A 359 -28.66 14.35 36.32
CA ALA A 359 -29.30 15.52 35.72
C ALA A 359 -29.34 16.74 36.65
N ARG A 360 -29.47 16.53 37.98
CA ARG A 360 -29.38 17.61 39.00
C ARG A 360 -28.02 18.32 39.06
N ARG A 361 -26.95 17.71 38.55
CA ARG A 361 -25.61 18.31 38.39
C ARG A 361 -25.45 19.05 37.05
N LYS A 362 -26.55 19.18 36.27
CA LYS A 362 -26.55 19.63 34.88
C LYS A 362 -25.53 18.86 34.00
N LEU A 363 -25.49 17.54 34.14
CA LEU A 363 -24.68 16.65 33.29
C LEU A 363 -25.56 16.01 32.21
N ALA A 364 -25.12 16.10 30.96
CA ALA A 364 -25.69 15.38 29.82
C ALA A 364 -24.64 14.46 29.18
N TRP A 365 -25.05 13.24 28.83
CA TRP A 365 -24.19 12.22 28.22
C TRP A 365 -24.40 12.19 26.70
N TYR A 366 -23.43 12.66 25.92
CA TYR A 366 -23.40 12.49 24.47
C TYR A 366 -22.93 11.07 24.08
N VAL A 367 -23.67 10.46 23.15
CA VAL A 367 -23.41 9.13 22.59
C VAL A 367 -23.49 9.20 21.06
N GLN A 368 -22.37 8.99 20.38
CA GLN A 368 -22.27 9.12 18.91
C GLN A 368 -22.98 8.01 18.12
N ASP A 369 -23.18 6.83 18.70
CA ASP A 369 -24.06 5.80 18.14
C ASP A 369 -24.79 5.05 19.26
N LEU A 370 -26.07 5.39 19.46
CA LEU A 370 -26.90 4.74 20.48
C LEU A 370 -27.27 3.29 20.10
N GLY A 371 -27.21 2.94 18.81
CA GLY A 371 -27.36 1.57 18.32
C GLY A 371 -26.19 0.69 18.75
N GLN A 372 -24.96 1.20 18.67
CA GLN A 372 -23.78 0.46 19.15
C GLN A 372 -23.91 0.05 20.63
N MET A 373 -24.41 0.95 21.49
CA MET A 373 -24.66 0.64 22.92
C MET A 373 -25.78 -0.39 23.14
N ALA A 374 -26.67 -0.56 22.17
CA ALA A 374 -27.82 -1.47 22.21
C ALA A 374 -27.46 -2.93 21.91
N ASP A 375 -26.33 -3.15 21.23
CA ASP A 375 -25.76 -4.48 20.92
C ASP A 375 -24.54 -4.80 21.81
N SER A 376 -23.80 -3.79 22.26
CA SER A 376 -22.61 -3.92 23.13
C SER A 376 -22.91 -4.50 24.51
N GLY A 377 -21.96 -5.25 25.06
CA GLY A 377 -22.06 -5.88 26.40
C GLY A 377 -22.84 -7.19 26.44
N THR A 378 -23.43 -7.62 25.33
CA THR A 378 -24.21 -8.87 25.26
C THR A 378 -23.31 -10.10 25.09
N HIS A 379 -23.57 -11.18 25.86
CA HIS A 379 -22.78 -12.42 25.80
C HIS A 379 -23.51 -13.63 26.41
N LYS A 380 -22.94 -14.84 26.25
CA LYS A 380 -23.61 -16.12 26.63
C LYS A 380 -24.07 -16.23 28.09
N GLY A 381 -23.52 -15.43 29.01
CA GLY A 381 -23.95 -15.40 30.41
C GLY A 381 -24.96 -14.30 30.77
N GLN A 382 -25.14 -13.29 29.91
CA GLN A 382 -25.97 -12.11 30.19
C GLN A 382 -26.40 -11.45 28.87
N SER A 383 -27.72 -11.39 28.65
CA SER A 383 -28.34 -10.86 27.44
C SER A 383 -28.64 -9.35 27.47
N ALA A 384 -28.46 -8.70 28.61
CA ALA A 384 -28.67 -7.26 28.76
C ALA A 384 -27.48 -6.48 28.21
N SER A 385 -27.72 -5.61 27.23
CA SER A 385 -26.73 -4.70 26.67
C SER A 385 -26.37 -3.56 27.64
N ILE A 386 -25.36 -2.76 27.29
CA ILE A 386 -25.06 -1.51 28.01
C ILE A 386 -26.29 -0.59 28.03
N LEU A 387 -27.03 -0.47 26.92
CA LEU A 387 -28.26 0.32 26.85
C LEU A 387 -29.34 -0.17 27.82
N ASP A 388 -29.46 -1.49 28.01
CA ASP A 388 -30.45 -2.06 28.94
C ASP A 388 -30.11 -1.78 30.41
N GLN A 389 -28.83 -1.58 30.73
CA GLN A 389 -28.39 -1.22 32.09
C GLN A 389 -28.64 0.26 32.43
N ILE A 390 -28.57 1.16 31.44
CA ILE A 390 -28.80 2.61 31.64
C ILE A 390 -30.28 3.02 31.49
N LEU A 391 -31.09 2.22 30.79
CA LEU A 391 -32.53 2.45 30.59
C LEU A 391 -33.31 2.82 31.87
N PRO A 392 -33.10 2.18 33.05
CA PRO A 392 -33.79 2.55 34.28
C PRO A 392 -33.47 3.98 34.78
N ALA A 393 -32.25 4.47 34.55
CA ALA A 393 -31.83 5.82 34.96
C ALA A 393 -32.44 6.90 34.05
N ILE A 394 -32.60 6.60 32.76
CA ILE A 394 -33.32 7.42 31.79
C ILE A 394 -34.81 7.48 32.17
N ALA A 395 -35.42 6.33 32.47
CA ALA A 395 -36.84 6.23 32.85
C ALA A 395 -37.18 6.95 34.17
N ALA A 396 -36.19 7.17 35.03
CA ALA A 396 -36.32 7.98 36.25
C ALA A 396 -36.13 9.51 36.01
N SER A 397 -35.77 9.94 34.80
CA SER A 397 -35.25 11.29 34.49
C SER A 397 -34.05 11.71 35.35
N ASN A 398 -33.28 10.74 35.86
CA ASN A 398 -32.05 10.99 36.61
C ASN A 398 -30.82 11.14 35.69
N LEU A 399 -30.87 10.53 34.51
CA LEU A 399 -29.83 10.57 33.48
C LEU A 399 -30.38 11.20 32.19
N VAL A 400 -29.66 12.18 31.65
CA VAL A 400 -29.93 12.80 30.34
C VAL A 400 -28.90 12.30 29.34
N ILE A 401 -29.36 11.73 28.24
CA ILE A 401 -28.54 11.27 27.12
C ILE A 401 -28.88 12.11 25.88
N ILE A 402 -27.88 12.43 25.08
CA ILE A 402 -28.00 13.01 23.74
C ILE A 402 -27.38 12.01 22.78
N GLY A 403 -28.22 11.17 22.17
CA GLY A 403 -27.79 10.13 21.24
C GLY A 403 -27.88 10.57 19.78
N GLU A 404 -26.98 10.07 18.94
CA GLU A 404 -27.15 10.04 17.49
C GLU A 404 -27.50 8.63 17.00
N SER A 405 -28.23 8.53 15.88
CA SER A 405 -28.42 7.28 15.15
C SER A 405 -28.77 7.51 13.67
N SER A 406 -28.64 6.47 12.83
CA SER A 406 -29.16 6.49 11.46
C SER A 406 -30.66 6.18 11.43
N GLN A 407 -31.39 6.64 10.41
CA GLN A 407 -32.83 6.40 10.31
C GLN A 407 -33.17 4.89 10.30
N ALA A 408 -32.34 4.08 9.64
CA ALA A 408 -32.45 2.62 9.63
C ALA A 408 -32.10 1.98 10.99
N ALA A 409 -31.04 2.45 11.67
CA ALA A 409 -30.64 1.93 12.98
C ALA A 409 -31.68 2.27 14.06
N ALA A 410 -32.14 3.53 14.12
CA ALA A 410 -33.20 3.98 15.02
C ALA A 410 -34.50 3.17 14.82
N THR A 411 -34.90 2.93 13.57
CA THR A 411 -36.10 2.13 13.26
C THR A 411 -36.02 0.72 13.87
N ARG A 412 -34.87 0.04 13.76
CA ARG A 412 -34.65 -1.28 14.38
C ARG A 412 -34.53 -1.22 15.89
N LEU A 413 -33.85 -0.20 16.41
CA LEU A 413 -33.70 0.03 17.85
C LEU A 413 -35.08 0.17 18.52
N PHE A 414 -36.01 0.89 17.88
CA PHE A 414 -37.40 0.98 18.35
C PHE A 414 -38.24 -0.28 18.13
N GLN A 415 -37.90 -1.13 17.15
CA GLN A 415 -38.55 -2.45 16.99
C GLN A 415 -38.12 -3.42 18.09
N ALA A 416 -36.83 -3.43 18.45
CA ALA A 416 -36.27 -4.26 19.52
C ALA A 416 -36.65 -3.75 20.92
N ARG A 417 -36.68 -2.42 21.12
CA ARG A 417 -36.92 -1.76 22.41
C ARG A 417 -37.97 -0.64 22.28
N PRO A 418 -39.28 -0.96 22.16
CA PRO A 418 -40.33 0.03 21.91
C PRO A 418 -40.46 1.14 22.97
N SER A 419 -40.04 0.87 24.21
CA SER A 419 -40.04 1.83 25.32
C SER A 419 -39.20 3.08 25.06
N LEU A 420 -38.15 2.99 24.23
CA LEU A 420 -37.32 4.16 23.89
C LEU A 420 -38.12 5.30 23.26
N ARG A 421 -39.22 5.00 22.54
CA ARG A 421 -40.09 6.00 21.91
C ARG A 421 -40.85 6.90 22.89
N SER A 422 -41.00 6.52 24.16
CA SER A 422 -41.64 7.36 25.19
C SER A 422 -40.66 7.94 26.21
N LEU A 423 -39.47 7.35 26.31
CA LEU A 423 -38.37 7.77 27.19
C LEU A 423 -37.47 8.86 26.59
N MET A 424 -37.47 9.01 25.26
CA MET A 424 -36.62 9.97 24.54
C MET A 424 -37.46 10.89 23.65
N GLU A 425 -36.98 12.13 23.48
CA GLU A 425 -37.43 13.02 22.42
C GLU A 425 -36.71 12.65 21.12
N ILE A 426 -37.47 12.40 20.04
CA ILE A 426 -36.90 11.92 18.77
C ILE A 426 -36.90 13.07 17.77
N LEU A 427 -35.71 13.47 17.33
CA LEU A 427 -35.52 14.60 16.42
C LEU A 427 -35.03 14.09 15.06
N PRO A 428 -35.90 14.00 14.04
CA PRO A 428 -35.47 13.71 12.68
C PRO A 428 -34.75 14.92 12.07
N LEU A 429 -33.58 14.69 11.49
CA LEU A 429 -32.86 15.63 10.62
C LEU A 429 -32.83 15.07 9.20
N GLU A 430 -33.73 15.61 8.38
CA GLU A 430 -33.81 15.33 6.95
C GLU A 430 -32.62 15.99 6.21
N PRO A 431 -32.25 15.51 5.01
CA PRO A 431 -31.27 16.19 4.16
C PRO A 431 -31.77 17.58 3.77
N MET A 432 -30.87 18.57 3.75
CA MET A 432 -31.17 19.91 3.22
C MET A 432 -31.34 19.88 1.70
N ASP A 433 -32.08 20.85 1.16
CA ASP A 433 -32.10 21.06 -0.29
C ASP A 433 -30.80 21.72 -0.81
N GLU A 434 -30.69 21.85 -2.13
CA GLU A 434 -29.51 22.42 -2.78
C GLU A 434 -29.30 23.91 -2.47
N ALA A 435 -30.37 24.69 -2.29
CA ALA A 435 -30.31 26.12 -2.03
C ALA A 435 -29.98 26.41 -0.56
N GLU A 436 -30.57 25.67 0.38
CA GLU A 436 -30.19 25.67 1.79
C GLU A 436 -28.73 25.26 1.97
N THR A 437 -28.29 24.22 1.27
CA THR A 437 -26.90 23.74 1.31
C THR A 437 -25.93 24.76 0.74
N ALA A 438 -26.25 25.39 -0.39
CA ALA A 438 -25.42 26.44 -0.97
C ALA A 438 -25.30 27.66 -0.04
N ALA A 439 -26.40 28.10 0.59
CA ALA A 439 -26.38 29.19 1.57
C ALA A 439 -25.52 28.84 2.81
N LEU A 440 -25.69 27.64 3.36
CA LEU A 440 -24.89 27.13 4.48
C LEU A 440 -23.40 27.01 4.12
N ALA A 441 -23.09 26.55 2.90
CA ALA A 441 -21.73 26.43 2.41
C ALA A 441 -21.06 27.80 2.18
N MET A 442 -21.83 28.82 1.79
CA MET A 442 -21.35 30.21 1.73
C MET A 442 -21.05 30.78 3.13
N GLU A 443 -21.91 30.56 4.14
CA GLU A 443 -21.61 31.04 5.51
C GLU A 443 -20.38 30.32 6.09
N VAL A 444 -20.27 29.00 5.92
CA VAL A 444 -19.07 28.23 6.33
C VAL A 444 -17.82 28.71 5.58
N GLY A 445 -17.93 29.06 4.29
CA GLY A 445 -16.85 29.68 3.52
C GLY A 445 -16.42 31.06 4.05
N GLY A 446 -17.38 31.85 4.51
CA GLY A 446 -17.13 33.11 5.22
C GLY A 446 -16.28 32.89 6.48
N ARG A 447 -16.66 31.93 7.33
CA ARG A 447 -15.91 31.63 8.56
C ARG A 447 -14.52 31.04 8.30
N ILE A 448 -14.36 30.18 7.28
CA ILE A 448 -13.03 29.75 6.80
C ILE A 448 -12.17 30.98 6.43
N THR A 449 -12.77 31.99 5.80
CA THR A 449 -12.08 33.22 5.41
C THR A 449 -11.67 34.05 6.64
N GLU A 450 -12.53 34.17 7.65
CA GLU A 450 -12.24 34.89 8.90
C GLU A 450 -11.18 34.20 9.77
N GLU A 451 -11.23 32.87 9.87
CA GLU A 451 -10.31 32.07 10.71
C GLU A 451 -8.91 31.91 10.10
N SER A 452 -8.83 31.74 8.77
CA SER A 452 -7.60 31.31 8.09
C SER A 452 -7.03 32.31 7.09
N GLY A 453 -7.79 33.35 6.74
CA GLY A 453 -7.44 34.31 5.68
C GLY A 453 -7.62 33.79 4.24
N LEU A 454 -7.93 32.49 4.06
CA LEU A 454 -8.24 31.92 2.74
C LEU A 454 -9.61 32.39 2.27
N THR A 455 -9.66 33.27 1.28
CA THR A 455 -10.93 33.73 0.70
C THR A 455 -11.67 32.57 0.03
N VAL A 456 -12.92 32.29 0.43
CA VAL A 456 -13.78 31.29 -0.21
C VAL A 456 -14.87 32.00 -1.05
N PRO A 457 -14.71 32.10 -2.38
CA PRO A 457 -15.66 32.78 -3.25
C PRO A 457 -16.77 31.84 -3.76
N GLU A 458 -17.91 32.43 -4.16
CA GLU A 458 -19.09 31.72 -4.67
C GLU A 458 -18.79 30.65 -5.75
N PRO A 459 -17.91 30.88 -6.76
CA PRO A 459 -17.61 29.85 -7.76
C PRO A 459 -16.92 28.60 -7.20
N ALA A 460 -16.24 28.69 -6.06
CA ALA A 460 -15.66 27.52 -5.39
C ALA A 460 -16.73 26.72 -4.64
N VAL A 461 -17.74 27.39 -4.07
CA VAL A 461 -18.90 26.75 -3.45
C VAL A 461 -19.79 26.10 -4.51
N ALA A 462 -20.06 26.79 -5.63
CA ALA A 462 -20.79 26.24 -6.76
C ALA A 462 -20.08 25.00 -7.36
N ALA A 463 -18.76 25.04 -7.53
CA ALA A 463 -17.99 23.88 -7.96
C ALA A 463 -18.04 22.72 -6.94
N ALA A 464 -18.04 23.01 -5.63
CA ALA A 464 -18.17 21.98 -4.60
C ALA A 464 -19.57 21.35 -4.55
N MET A 465 -20.63 22.11 -4.84
CA MET A 465 -22.00 21.59 -5.02
C MET A 465 -22.05 20.63 -6.21
N ASP A 466 -21.69 21.12 -7.41
CA ASP A 466 -21.74 20.37 -8.67
C ASP A 466 -20.93 19.06 -8.62
N LEU A 467 -19.68 19.15 -8.16
CA LEU A 467 -18.80 17.99 -8.05
C LEU A 467 -19.23 17.00 -6.97
N ALA A 468 -19.81 17.45 -5.86
CA ALA A 468 -20.32 16.55 -4.82
C ALA A 468 -21.61 15.83 -5.28
N GLN A 469 -22.49 16.53 -6.01
CA GLN A 469 -23.72 15.95 -6.55
C GLN A 469 -23.41 14.86 -7.59
N HIS A 470 -22.56 15.16 -8.57
CA HIS A 470 -22.21 14.23 -9.65
C HIS A 470 -21.30 13.08 -9.20
N TYR A 471 -20.30 13.34 -8.36
CA TYR A 471 -19.26 12.34 -8.02
C TYR A 471 -19.30 11.80 -6.59
N LEU A 472 -20.11 12.34 -5.69
CA LEU A 472 -20.20 11.87 -4.28
C LEU A 472 -21.65 11.59 -3.82
N GLY A 473 -22.61 11.56 -4.75
CA GLY A 473 -24.06 11.52 -4.51
C GLY A 473 -24.67 10.28 -3.83
N SER A 474 -23.88 9.46 -3.12
CA SER A 474 -24.37 8.59 -2.01
C SER A 474 -24.45 9.34 -0.68
N SER A 475 -23.70 10.43 -0.57
CA SER A 475 -23.56 11.21 0.66
C SER A 475 -24.63 12.30 0.71
N GLN A 476 -25.42 12.34 1.79
CA GLN A 476 -26.48 13.34 1.89
C GLN A 476 -25.93 14.76 2.05
N LEU A 477 -26.71 15.72 1.56
CA LEU A 477 -26.55 17.14 1.84
C LEU A 477 -26.90 17.45 3.31
N PRO A 478 -26.30 18.48 3.95
CA PRO A 478 -25.27 19.37 3.40
C PRO A 478 -23.83 18.82 3.52
N GLY A 479 -23.63 17.78 4.33
CA GLY A 479 -22.31 17.46 4.88
C GLY A 479 -21.24 17.07 3.86
N VAL A 480 -21.61 16.53 2.70
CA VAL A 480 -20.67 16.18 1.63
C VAL A 480 -20.01 17.42 1.00
N VAL A 481 -20.77 18.49 0.77
CA VAL A 481 -20.27 19.74 0.18
C VAL A 481 -19.38 20.45 1.18
N LEU A 482 -19.82 20.53 2.44
CA LEU A 482 -19.04 21.12 3.53
C LEU A 482 -17.73 20.35 3.80
N GLU A 483 -17.74 19.02 3.71
CA GLU A 483 -16.52 18.21 3.82
C GLU A 483 -15.57 18.48 2.64
N LEU A 484 -16.07 18.51 1.40
CA LEU A 484 -15.26 18.79 0.21
C LEU A 484 -14.63 20.19 0.29
N LEU A 485 -15.39 21.21 0.69
CA LEU A 485 -14.90 22.57 0.91
C LEU A 485 -13.86 22.64 2.04
N LYS A 486 -14.10 22.05 3.21
CA LYS A 486 -13.11 22.05 4.31
C LYS A 486 -11.82 21.31 3.93
N ARG A 487 -11.92 20.19 3.19
CA ARG A 487 -10.74 19.48 2.64
C ARG A 487 -9.99 20.33 1.61
N ALA A 488 -10.71 21.03 0.72
CA ALA A 488 -10.11 21.87 -0.29
C ALA A 488 -9.46 23.13 0.31
N ALA A 489 -10.08 23.74 1.32
CA ALA A 489 -9.49 24.82 2.09
C ALA A 489 -8.18 24.40 2.78
N ASN A 490 -8.19 23.29 3.51
CA ASN A 490 -6.99 22.77 4.17
C ASN A 490 -5.86 22.43 3.19
N ARG A 491 -6.18 21.86 2.02
CA ARG A 491 -5.21 21.62 0.92
C ARG A 491 -4.62 22.94 0.43
N SER A 492 -5.46 23.94 0.19
CA SER A 492 -5.09 25.24 -0.38
C SER A 492 -4.21 26.03 0.60
N LEU A 493 -4.56 26.06 1.89
CA LEU A 493 -3.73 26.60 2.98
C LEU A 493 -2.36 25.91 3.06
N THR A 494 -2.33 24.58 2.96
CA THR A 494 -1.07 23.80 2.95
C THR A 494 -0.19 24.12 1.74
N ALA A 495 -0.79 24.51 0.61
CA ALA A 495 -0.10 24.95 -0.60
C ALA A 495 0.28 26.45 -0.61
N GLY A 496 -0.15 27.24 0.39
CA GLY A 496 0.05 28.69 0.44
C GLY A 496 -0.87 29.49 -0.49
N GLU A 497 -1.96 28.90 -0.98
CA GLU A 497 -3.00 29.59 -1.76
C GLU A 497 -3.79 30.55 -0.84
N THR A 498 -4.09 31.77 -1.29
CA THR A 498 -4.84 32.79 -0.50
C THR A 498 -6.32 32.91 -0.90
N VAL A 499 -6.73 32.24 -1.98
CA VAL A 499 -8.11 32.19 -2.47
C VAL A 499 -8.41 30.75 -2.88
N LEU A 500 -9.51 30.19 -2.38
CA LEU A 500 -9.97 28.87 -2.82
C LEU A 500 -10.54 28.98 -4.23
N THR A 501 -9.98 28.24 -5.19
CA THR A 501 -10.47 28.24 -6.58
C THR A 501 -11.31 26.99 -6.87
N ALA A 502 -12.15 27.03 -7.90
CA ALA A 502 -12.83 25.84 -8.42
C ALA A 502 -11.82 24.74 -8.80
N GLY A 503 -10.66 25.11 -9.36
CA GLY A 503 -9.56 24.17 -9.63
C GLY A 503 -8.96 23.54 -8.37
N SER A 504 -8.89 24.29 -7.26
CA SER A 504 -8.47 23.77 -5.96
C SER A 504 -9.45 22.72 -5.42
N VAL A 505 -10.76 22.90 -5.66
CA VAL A 505 -11.82 21.91 -5.34
C VAL A 505 -11.73 20.68 -6.25
N VAL A 506 -11.57 20.86 -7.57
CA VAL A 506 -11.35 19.78 -8.54
C VAL A 506 -10.13 18.93 -8.15
N ALA A 507 -9.01 19.56 -7.82
CA ALA A 507 -7.78 18.87 -7.39
C ALA A 507 -7.99 18.08 -6.09
N THR A 508 -8.79 18.59 -5.15
CA THR A 508 -9.17 17.85 -3.93
C THR A 508 -10.05 16.64 -4.23
N LEU A 509 -11.06 16.75 -5.10
CA LEU A 509 -11.86 15.59 -5.50
C LEU A 509 -11.01 14.57 -6.28
N SER A 510 -10.09 15.04 -7.14
CA SER A 510 -9.14 14.18 -7.87
C SER A 510 -8.29 13.36 -6.90
N GLN A 511 -7.77 13.97 -5.84
CA GLN A 511 -6.99 13.27 -4.80
C GLN A 511 -7.81 12.23 -4.01
N ILE A 512 -9.11 12.48 -3.77
CA ILE A 512 -10.01 11.56 -3.06
C ILE A 512 -10.41 10.37 -3.96
N SER A 513 -10.96 10.70 -5.13
CA SER A 513 -11.51 9.72 -6.07
C SER A 513 -10.44 8.94 -6.82
N GLY A 514 -9.33 9.59 -7.17
CA GLY A 514 -8.37 9.14 -8.16
C GLY A 514 -8.72 9.57 -9.60
N LEU A 515 -9.89 10.18 -9.84
CA LEU A 515 -10.31 10.64 -11.16
C LEU A 515 -9.38 11.75 -11.67
N PRO A 516 -8.82 11.62 -12.89
CA PRO A 516 -8.01 12.67 -13.50
C PRO A 516 -8.74 14.03 -13.53
N THR A 517 -8.00 15.12 -13.31
CA THR A 517 -8.55 16.47 -13.39
C THR A 517 -9.20 16.75 -14.74
N VAL A 518 -8.64 16.20 -15.83
CA VAL A 518 -9.23 16.32 -17.18
C VAL A 518 -10.62 15.70 -17.28
N ILE A 519 -10.98 14.74 -16.43
CA ILE A 519 -12.35 14.20 -16.36
C ILE A 519 -13.25 15.12 -15.52
N LEU A 520 -12.78 15.50 -14.33
CA LEU A 520 -13.54 16.28 -13.35
C LEU A 520 -13.76 17.75 -13.72
N ASP A 521 -12.83 18.37 -14.46
CA ASP A 521 -12.91 19.77 -14.87
C ASP A 521 -13.76 19.91 -16.14
N ASN A 522 -14.88 20.62 -16.04
CA ASN A 522 -15.77 20.90 -17.17
C ASN A 522 -15.24 22.00 -18.10
N GLY A 523 -14.22 22.77 -17.68
CA GLY A 523 -13.46 23.68 -18.53
C GLY A 523 -12.34 23.00 -19.33
N GLN A 524 -11.85 21.84 -18.89
CA GLN A 524 -10.76 21.12 -19.57
C GLN A 524 -11.29 20.20 -20.69
N ARG A 525 -10.68 20.30 -21.88
CA ARG A 525 -10.93 19.36 -22.98
C ARG A 525 -10.08 18.10 -22.80
N ALA A 526 -10.68 16.93 -23.04
CA ALA A 526 -9.98 15.66 -23.13
C ALA A 526 -9.59 15.35 -24.59
N ASP A 527 -8.37 14.88 -24.82
CA ASP A 527 -7.95 14.34 -26.12
C ASP A 527 -8.22 12.83 -26.15
N LEU A 528 -9.21 12.42 -26.95
CA LEU A 528 -9.59 11.00 -27.07
C LEU A 528 -8.51 10.16 -27.78
N ALA A 529 -7.64 10.78 -28.59
CA ALA A 529 -6.53 10.08 -29.25
C ALA A 529 -5.41 9.76 -28.25
N GLU A 530 -5.07 10.70 -27.34
CA GLU A 530 -4.12 10.45 -26.25
C GLU A 530 -4.62 9.33 -25.33
N ILE A 531 -5.91 9.36 -24.96
CA ILE A 531 -6.53 8.32 -24.14
C ILE A 531 -6.49 6.96 -24.86
N HIS A 532 -6.87 6.91 -26.14
CA HIS A 532 -6.80 5.68 -26.94
C HIS A 532 -5.34 5.16 -27.04
N GLU A 533 -4.35 6.05 -27.20
CA GLU A 533 -2.93 5.64 -27.23
C GLU A 533 -2.46 5.08 -25.88
N PHE A 534 -2.87 5.67 -24.75
CA PHE A 534 -2.57 5.17 -23.41
C PHE A 534 -3.00 3.70 -23.25
N PHE A 535 -4.21 3.36 -23.68
CA PHE A 535 -4.70 1.97 -23.67
C PHE A 535 -3.96 1.09 -24.68
N GLY A 536 -3.80 1.54 -25.94
CA GLY A 536 -3.12 0.79 -27.00
C GLY A 536 -1.64 0.51 -26.72
N ARG A 537 -0.95 1.36 -25.95
CA ARG A 537 0.41 1.12 -25.44
C ARG A 537 0.49 -0.15 -24.58
N ARG A 538 -0.58 -0.56 -23.90
CA ARG A 538 -0.63 -1.73 -23.00
C ARG A 538 -1.42 -2.92 -23.54
N VAL A 539 -2.57 -2.69 -24.17
CA VAL A 539 -3.48 -3.72 -24.66
C VAL A 539 -3.44 -3.74 -26.18
N MET A 540 -2.89 -4.81 -26.77
CA MET A 540 -2.67 -4.93 -28.22
C MET A 540 -3.61 -5.97 -28.83
N GLY A 541 -4.07 -5.71 -30.06
CA GLY A 541 -4.98 -6.58 -30.81
C GLY A 541 -6.46 -6.50 -30.42
N GLN A 542 -6.83 -5.70 -29.42
CA GLN A 542 -8.19 -5.61 -28.86
C GLN A 542 -8.82 -4.23 -29.09
N ALA A 543 -8.78 -3.73 -30.33
CA ALA A 543 -9.17 -2.35 -30.66
C ALA A 543 -10.63 -2.02 -30.27
N GLU A 544 -11.56 -2.94 -30.49
CA GLU A 544 -12.98 -2.76 -30.13
C GLU A 544 -13.20 -2.64 -28.61
N ALA A 545 -12.41 -3.40 -27.84
CA ALA A 545 -12.43 -3.35 -26.37
C ALA A 545 -11.84 -2.03 -25.84
N VAL A 546 -10.74 -1.55 -26.45
CA VAL A 546 -10.16 -0.24 -26.13
C VAL A 546 -11.13 0.89 -26.46
N GLN A 547 -11.70 0.90 -27.67
CA GLN A 547 -12.65 1.93 -28.09
C GLN A 547 -13.86 2.00 -27.15
N ALA A 548 -14.44 0.87 -26.76
CA ALA A 548 -15.56 0.84 -25.82
C ALA A 548 -15.24 1.45 -24.43
N MET A 549 -13.98 1.39 -23.98
CA MET A 549 -13.55 2.10 -22.77
C MET A 549 -13.38 3.60 -23.02
N VAL A 550 -12.78 4.01 -24.16
CA VAL A 550 -12.64 5.42 -24.56
C VAL A 550 -14.01 6.08 -24.68
N ASP A 551 -14.99 5.43 -25.32
CA ASP A 551 -16.37 5.90 -25.46
C ASP A 551 -17.03 6.13 -24.09
N ARG A 552 -16.79 5.22 -23.12
CA ARG A 552 -17.35 5.36 -21.77
C ARG A 552 -16.65 6.45 -20.95
N ILE A 553 -15.34 6.64 -21.13
CA ILE A 553 -14.59 7.77 -20.55
C ILE A 553 -15.10 9.10 -21.12
N ALA A 554 -15.41 9.15 -22.43
CA ALA A 554 -15.99 10.33 -23.06
C ALA A 554 -17.41 10.64 -22.52
N MET A 555 -18.27 9.63 -22.35
CA MET A 555 -19.59 9.80 -21.71
C MET A 555 -19.48 10.29 -20.26
N LEU A 556 -18.53 9.76 -19.47
CA LEU A 556 -18.26 10.21 -18.11
C LEU A 556 -17.74 11.65 -18.05
N LYS A 557 -16.83 12.03 -18.97
CA LYS A 557 -16.33 13.41 -19.12
C LYS A 557 -17.45 14.41 -19.41
N ALA A 558 -18.43 13.99 -20.21
CA ALA A 558 -19.53 14.82 -20.68
C ALA A 558 -20.73 14.85 -19.72
N GLY A 559 -20.69 14.13 -18.60
CA GLY A 559 -21.82 14.03 -17.67
C GLY A 559 -23.03 13.26 -18.23
N LEU A 560 -22.82 12.41 -19.25
CA LEU A 560 -23.90 11.70 -19.97
C LEU A 560 -24.14 10.26 -19.46
N THR A 561 -23.55 9.89 -18.33
CA THR A 561 -23.77 8.62 -17.64
C THR A 561 -24.95 8.69 -16.68
N ASP A 562 -25.73 7.61 -16.57
CA ASP A 562 -26.85 7.49 -15.63
C ASP A 562 -26.38 7.56 -14.16
N PRO A 563 -26.75 8.60 -13.37
CA PRO A 563 -26.31 8.77 -11.99
C PRO A 563 -27.00 7.82 -10.99
N GLY A 564 -27.94 6.97 -11.45
CA GLY A 564 -28.53 5.87 -10.68
C GLY A 564 -27.74 4.56 -10.77
N ARG A 565 -26.89 4.38 -11.79
CA ARG A 565 -26.25 3.10 -12.14
C ARG A 565 -24.72 3.16 -11.99
N PRO A 566 -24.00 2.01 -12.00
CA PRO A 566 -22.55 2.01 -12.15
C PRO A 566 -22.11 2.75 -13.42
N ILE A 567 -20.92 3.37 -13.39
CA ILE A 567 -20.37 4.16 -14.52
C ILE A 567 -20.41 3.34 -15.82
N GLY A 568 -20.14 2.03 -15.74
CA GLY A 568 -20.50 1.08 -16.80
C GLY A 568 -20.37 -0.37 -16.33
N VAL A 569 -21.14 -1.26 -16.95
CA VAL A 569 -21.17 -2.70 -16.68
C VAL A 569 -20.86 -3.47 -17.97
N PHE A 570 -19.67 -4.06 -18.04
CA PHE A 570 -19.14 -4.68 -19.26
C PHE A 570 -18.88 -6.17 -19.09
N LEU A 571 -19.19 -6.97 -20.11
CA LEU A 571 -18.79 -8.39 -20.18
C LEU A 571 -17.69 -8.59 -21.23
N PHE A 572 -16.49 -8.90 -20.76
CA PHE A 572 -15.34 -9.25 -21.58
C PHE A 572 -15.32 -10.78 -21.82
N ALA A 573 -15.79 -11.22 -22.99
CA ALA A 573 -15.85 -12.63 -23.37
C ALA A 573 -14.71 -13.00 -24.35
N GLY A 574 -14.26 -14.26 -24.37
CA GLY A 574 -13.23 -14.75 -25.30
C GLY A 574 -12.17 -15.64 -24.62
N PRO A 575 -11.10 -16.05 -25.34
CA PRO A 575 -10.10 -17.01 -24.84
C PRO A 575 -9.34 -16.54 -23.59
N THR A 576 -8.53 -17.45 -23.00
CA THR A 576 -7.66 -17.10 -21.87
C THR A 576 -6.42 -16.34 -22.32
N GLY A 577 -5.92 -15.41 -21.50
CA GLY A 577 -4.65 -14.73 -21.79
C GLY A 577 -4.66 -13.68 -22.90
N THR A 578 -5.83 -13.28 -23.42
CA THR A 578 -6.01 -12.31 -24.52
C THR A 578 -5.95 -10.83 -24.12
N GLY A 579 -5.94 -10.52 -22.81
CA GLY A 579 -5.80 -9.15 -22.30
C GLY A 579 -6.93 -8.65 -21.39
N LYS A 580 -8.03 -9.40 -21.22
CA LYS A 580 -9.23 -9.04 -20.41
C LYS A 580 -8.90 -8.35 -19.07
N THR A 581 -8.10 -9.03 -18.23
CA THR A 581 -7.64 -8.54 -16.92
C THR A 581 -6.71 -7.32 -17.01
N GLU A 582 -5.94 -7.18 -18.10
CA GLU A 582 -4.97 -6.10 -18.27
C GLU A 582 -5.65 -4.80 -18.74
N LEU A 583 -6.72 -4.88 -19.54
CA LEU A 583 -7.56 -3.72 -19.83
C LEU A 583 -8.24 -3.19 -18.57
N ALA A 584 -8.78 -4.07 -17.71
CA ALA A 584 -9.37 -3.68 -16.42
C ALA A 584 -8.38 -2.96 -15.49
N LYS A 585 -7.13 -3.45 -15.39
CA LYS A 585 -6.05 -2.76 -14.65
C LYS A 585 -5.68 -1.42 -15.27
N THR A 586 -5.54 -1.38 -16.59
CA THR A 586 -5.18 -0.16 -17.32
C THR A 586 -6.26 0.92 -17.14
N LEU A 587 -7.53 0.51 -17.08
CA LEU A 587 -8.67 1.38 -16.78
C LEU A 587 -8.64 1.88 -15.33
N ALA A 588 -8.31 1.03 -14.36
CA ALA A 588 -8.17 1.45 -12.96
C ALA A 588 -7.00 2.43 -12.76
N GLU A 589 -5.89 2.20 -13.45
CA GLU A 589 -4.73 3.10 -13.44
C GLU A 589 -5.03 4.45 -14.10
N PHE A 590 -5.75 4.46 -15.23
CA PHE A 590 -6.18 5.69 -15.90
C PHE A 590 -7.23 6.47 -15.10
N LEU A 591 -8.31 5.82 -14.66
CA LEU A 591 -9.45 6.47 -14.01
C LEU A 591 -9.29 6.71 -12.53
N PHE A 592 -8.41 5.98 -11.83
CA PHE A 592 -8.29 6.10 -10.37
C PHE A 592 -6.83 6.23 -9.90
N GLY A 593 -5.88 6.41 -10.84
CA GLY A 593 -4.48 6.72 -10.56
C GLY A 593 -3.60 5.54 -10.10
N SER A 594 -4.17 4.34 -9.92
CA SER A 594 -3.39 3.13 -9.58
C SER A 594 -4.14 1.85 -9.99
N PRO A 595 -3.45 0.80 -10.47
CA PRO A 595 -4.05 -0.51 -10.69
C PRO A 595 -4.57 -1.16 -9.39
N ASP A 596 -4.13 -0.72 -8.21
CA ASP A 596 -4.63 -1.19 -6.91
C ASP A 596 -6.06 -0.69 -6.62
N ARG A 597 -6.55 0.31 -7.38
CA ARG A 597 -7.96 0.72 -7.38
C ARG A 597 -8.88 -0.27 -8.11
N MET A 598 -8.38 -1.45 -8.48
CA MET A 598 -9.17 -2.57 -9.02
C MET A 598 -9.53 -3.59 -7.92
N VAL A 599 -10.81 -3.65 -7.54
CA VAL A 599 -11.34 -4.69 -6.64
C VAL A 599 -11.62 -5.96 -7.45
N ARG A 600 -10.70 -6.92 -7.40
CA ARG A 600 -10.85 -8.22 -8.09
C ARG A 600 -11.52 -9.28 -7.20
N LEU A 601 -12.48 -10.00 -7.77
CA LEU A 601 -13.11 -11.19 -7.23
C LEU A 601 -12.92 -12.35 -8.22
N ASP A 602 -12.45 -13.49 -7.75
CA ASP A 602 -12.41 -14.73 -8.54
C ASP A 602 -13.74 -15.48 -8.33
N MET A 603 -14.59 -15.50 -9.35
CA MET A 603 -15.94 -16.05 -9.23
C MET A 603 -15.96 -17.58 -9.14
N SER A 604 -14.84 -18.26 -9.41
CA SER A 604 -14.70 -19.70 -9.09
C SER A 604 -14.74 -19.96 -7.59
N GLU A 605 -14.43 -18.99 -6.73
CA GLU A 605 -14.65 -19.11 -5.27
C GLU A 605 -16.13 -19.00 -4.85
N PHE A 606 -17.03 -18.66 -5.77
CA PHE A 606 -18.44 -18.34 -5.51
C PHE A 606 -19.42 -19.39 -6.09
N GLN A 607 -18.94 -20.62 -6.32
CA GLN A 607 -19.74 -21.76 -6.78
C GLN A 607 -20.78 -22.25 -5.74
N ALA A 608 -20.56 -22.01 -4.45
CA ALA A 608 -21.43 -22.46 -3.35
C ALA A 608 -22.34 -21.33 -2.84
N VAL A 609 -23.55 -21.66 -2.38
CA VAL A 609 -24.55 -20.69 -1.89
C VAL A 609 -24.00 -19.85 -0.74
N GLU A 610 -23.27 -20.48 0.17
CA GLU A 610 -22.68 -19.88 1.37
C GLU A 610 -21.62 -18.81 1.05
N ALA A 611 -21.01 -18.86 -0.15
CA ALA A 611 -20.01 -17.90 -0.60
C ALA A 611 -20.59 -16.49 -0.83
N THR A 612 -21.92 -16.37 -0.99
CA THR A 612 -22.61 -15.06 -1.00
C THR A 612 -22.31 -14.23 0.26
N SER A 613 -21.98 -14.86 1.40
CA SER A 613 -21.54 -14.17 2.63
C SER A 613 -20.19 -13.44 2.50
N LYS A 614 -19.36 -13.74 1.49
CA LYS A 614 -18.19 -12.92 1.13
C LYS A 614 -18.58 -11.62 0.41
N ILE A 615 -19.73 -11.59 -0.26
CA ILE A 615 -20.27 -10.37 -0.91
C ILE A 615 -20.96 -9.51 0.15
N LEU A 616 -21.91 -10.11 0.87
CA LEU A 616 -22.83 -9.45 1.80
C LEU A 616 -22.29 -9.27 3.23
N GLY A 617 -21.13 -9.84 3.56
CA GLY A 617 -20.64 -9.92 4.93
C GLY A 617 -21.44 -10.91 5.81
N ARG A 618 -21.10 -10.94 7.10
CA ARG A 618 -21.72 -11.81 8.11
C ARG A 618 -22.31 -10.99 9.25
N ARG A 619 -23.43 -11.47 9.81
CA ARG A 619 -24.08 -10.82 10.95
C ARG A 619 -23.21 -10.91 12.20
N GLY A 620 -22.98 -9.77 12.85
CA GLY A 620 -22.15 -9.66 14.06
C GLY A 620 -20.64 -9.63 13.84
N GLU A 621 -20.16 -9.72 12.59
CA GLU A 621 -18.72 -9.69 12.27
C GLU A 621 -18.30 -8.29 11.80
N VAL A 622 -17.99 -7.42 12.77
CA VAL A 622 -17.62 -6.01 12.50
C VAL A 622 -16.23 -5.93 11.88
N GLY A 623 -16.13 -5.38 10.66
CA GLY A 623 -14.85 -5.09 10.00
C GLY A 623 -14.33 -6.14 9.01
N GLY A 624 -15.16 -7.13 8.64
CA GLY A 624 -14.78 -8.16 7.65
C GLY A 624 -14.38 -7.61 6.27
N GLU A 625 -13.75 -8.46 5.45
CA GLU A 625 -13.31 -8.10 4.09
C GLU A 625 -14.41 -8.26 3.02
N SER A 626 -15.68 -7.97 3.35
CA SER A 626 -16.78 -8.15 2.39
C SER A 626 -16.66 -7.23 1.17
N LEU A 627 -17.29 -7.57 0.05
CA LEU A 627 -17.36 -6.65 -1.09
C LEU A 627 -17.99 -5.31 -0.68
N ILE A 628 -19.06 -5.35 0.11
CA ILE A 628 -19.73 -4.16 0.64
C ILE A 628 -18.74 -3.28 1.44
N ASP A 629 -17.93 -3.86 2.33
CA ASP A 629 -16.97 -3.10 3.13
C ASP A 629 -15.77 -2.60 2.32
N ARG A 630 -15.33 -3.35 1.30
CA ARG A 630 -14.29 -2.91 0.36
C ARG A 630 -14.75 -1.69 -0.45
N ILE A 631 -15.98 -1.72 -0.98
CA ILE A 631 -16.56 -0.62 -1.77
C ILE A 631 -16.95 0.58 -0.89
N ARG A 632 -17.43 0.38 0.34
CA ARG A 632 -17.66 1.48 1.31
C ARG A 632 -16.36 2.20 1.70
N LYS A 633 -15.22 1.50 1.72
CA LYS A 633 -13.89 2.10 1.94
C LYS A 633 -13.34 2.78 0.67
N GLN A 634 -13.71 2.29 -0.53
CA GLN A 634 -13.18 2.73 -1.81
C GLN A 634 -14.26 2.67 -2.92
N PRO A 635 -15.20 3.63 -2.97
CA PRO A 635 -16.32 3.59 -3.93
C PRO A 635 -15.88 3.91 -5.37
N PHE A 636 -14.77 4.62 -5.53
CA PHE A 636 -14.11 4.86 -6.82
C PHE A 636 -13.16 3.71 -7.13
N SER A 637 -13.61 2.75 -7.92
CA SER A 637 -12.86 1.53 -8.25
C SER A 637 -13.29 0.86 -9.56
N VAL A 638 -12.44 -0.01 -10.10
CA VAL A 638 -12.85 -1.00 -11.11
C VAL A 638 -13.17 -2.31 -10.39
N VAL A 639 -14.40 -2.80 -10.48
CA VAL A 639 -14.81 -4.07 -9.89
C VAL A 639 -14.67 -5.17 -10.94
N LEU A 640 -13.64 -6.01 -10.81
CA LEU A 640 -13.34 -7.09 -11.75
C LEU A 640 -13.88 -8.42 -11.23
N LEU A 641 -14.92 -8.95 -11.88
CA LEU A 641 -15.52 -10.25 -11.59
C LEU A 641 -14.97 -11.28 -12.58
N ASP A 642 -13.94 -12.03 -12.18
CA ASP A 642 -13.19 -12.94 -13.06
C ASP A 642 -13.90 -14.31 -13.18
N GLU A 643 -14.04 -14.83 -14.40
CA GLU A 643 -14.69 -16.12 -14.71
C GLU A 643 -16.15 -16.22 -14.20
N PHE A 644 -16.96 -15.19 -14.47
CA PHE A 644 -18.29 -15.01 -13.89
C PHE A 644 -19.30 -16.14 -14.20
N GLU A 645 -19.10 -16.90 -15.29
CA GLU A 645 -19.89 -18.10 -15.60
C GLU A 645 -19.75 -19.24 -14.56
N LYS A 646 -18.80 -19.12 -13.60
CA LYS A 646 -18.60 -20.08 -12.51
C LYS A 646 -19.36 -19.76 -11.23
N ALA A 647 -19.94 -18.57 -11.11
CA ALA A 647 -20.66 -18.18 -9.90
C ALA A 647 -21.99 -18.94 -9.74
N HIS A 648 -22.40 -19.18 -8.49
CA HIS A 648 -23.74 -19.67 -8.18
C HIS A 648 -24.81 -18.64 -8.64
N PRO A 649 -25.97 -19.05 -9.19
CA PRO A 649 -27.00 -18.13 -9.68
C PRO A 649 -27.43 -17.02 -8.69
N ASN A 650 -27.54 -17.31 -7.40
CA ASN A 650 -27.81 -16.29 -6.37
C ASN A 650 -26.81 -15.12 -6.37
N CYS A 651 -25.56 -15.33 -6.82
CA CYS A 651 -24.60 -14.25 -6.99
C CYS A 651 -24.97 -13.38 -8.20
N TRP A 652 -25.47 -13.96 -9.29
CA TRP A 652 -25.99 -13.21 -10.44
C TRP A 652 -27.18 -12.33 -10.04
N ASP A 653 -28.09 -12.86 -9.21
CA ASP A 653 -29.24 -12.11 -8.70
C ASP A 653 -28.80 -10.89 -7.84
N LEU A 654 -27.77 -11.05 -7.00
CA LEU A 654 -27.17 -9.94 -6.23
C LEU A 654 -26.47 -8.90 -7.12
N PHE A 655 -25.79 -9.33 -8.18
CA PHE A 655 -25.14 -8.41 -9.11
C PHE A 655 -26.14 -7.70 -10.04
N LEU A 656 -27.27 -8.32 -10.38
CA LEU A 656 -28.37 -7.65 -11.08
C LEU A 656 -28.88 -6.42 -10.31
N GLN A 657 -29.05 -6.54 -8.98
CA GLN A 657 -29.40 -5.38 -8.16
C GLN A 657 -28.35 -4.26 -8.25
N ILE A 658 -27.06 -4.61 -8.25
CA ILE A 658 -25.97 -3.62 -8.41
C ILE A 658 -26.02 -2.97 -9.80
N PHE A 659 -26.37 -3.71 -10.86
CA PHE A 659 -26.42 -3.16 -12.23
C PHE A 659 -27.62 -2.23 -12.46
N ASP A 660 -28.66 -2.34 -11.64
CA ASP A 660 -29.90 -1.57 -11.75
C ASP A 660 -29.97 -0.39 -10.77
N ASP A 661 -29.83 -0.67 -9.46
CA ASP A 661 -29.94 0.34 -8.39
C ASP A 661 -28.60 1.01 -8.05
N GLY A 662 -27.49 0.50 -8.63
CA GLY A 662 -26.13 0.95 -8.31
C GLY A 662 -25.70 0.68 -6.86
N ARG A 663 -26.48 -0.06 -6.07
CA ARG A 663 -26.32 -0.18 -4.61
C ARG A 663 -26.53 -1.61 -4.13
N LEU A 664 -25.86 -1.99 -3.04
CA LEU A 664 -26.09 -3.26 -2.35
C LEU A 664 -26.10 -3.06 -0.83
N SER A 665 -26.99 -3.76 -0.11
CA SER A 665 -27.13 -3.65 1.34
C SER A 665 -26.72 -4.95 2.04
N ASP A 666 -25.97 -4.84 3.15
CA ASP A 666 -25.63 -5.99 3.99
C ASP A 666 -26.82 -6.44 4.87
N ALA A 667 -26.66 -7.59 5.52
CA ALA A 667 -27.66 -8.13 6.46
C ALA A 667 -27.83 -7.30 7.76
N ASN A 668 -27.03 -6.22 7.92
CA ASN A 668 -27.00 -5.26 9.02
C ASN A 668 -27.46 -3.84 8.58
N GLY A 669 -27.90 -3.63 7.32
CA GLY A 669 -28.29 -2.32 6.78
C GLY A 669 -27.18 -1.37 6.33
N SER A 670 -25.91 -1.81 6.29
CA SER A 670 -24.83 -1.06 5.66
C SER A 670 -25.03 -1.06 4.14
N VAL A 671 -25.15 0.10 3.52
CA VAL A 671 -25.25 0.22 2.06
C VAL A 671 -23.86 0.50 1.47
N ALA A 672 -23.49 -0.22 0.41
CA ALA A 672 -22.39 0.11 -0.50
C ALA A 672 -22.94 0.76 -1.77
N ASP A 673 -22.23 1.77 -2.27
CA ASP A 673 -22.56 2.47 -3.51
C ASP A 673 -21.53 2.14 -4.60
N PHE A 674 -22.03 1.57 -5.70
CA PHE A 674 -21.28 1.15 -6.88
C PHE A 674 -21.45 2.13 -8.05
N ARG A 675 -22.22 3.22 -7.88
CA ARG A 675 -22.44 4.22 -8.95
C ARG A 675 -21.17 4.97 -9.36
N HIS A 676 -20.13 4.90 -8.54
CA HIS A 676 -18.79 5.43 -8.82
C HIS A 676 -17.79 4.34 -9.27
N CYS A 677 -18.26 3.11 -9.50
CA CYS A 677 -17.47 1.99 -10.01
C CYS A 677 -17.69 1.77 -11.52
N ILE A 678 -16.69 1.22 -12.21
CA ILE A 678 -16.89 0.47 -13.45
C ILE A 678 -16.83 -1.02 -13.12
N ILE A 679 -17.83 -1.78 -13.53
CA ILE A 679 -17.89 -3.23 -13.29
C ILE A 679 -17.51 -3.94 -14.59
N ILE A 680 -16.47 -4.78 -14.50
CA ILE A 680 -16.00 -5.61 -15.60
C ILE A 680 -16.16 -7.07 -15.18
N LEU A 681 -16.97 -7.78 -15.93
CA LEU A 681 -17.12 -9.22 -15.85
C LEU A 681 -16.18 -9.84 -16.89
N THR A 682 -15.41 -10.86 -16.52
CA THR A 682 -14.69 -11.68 -17.51
C THR A 682 -15.37 -13.02 -17.67
N SER A 683 -15.29 -13.55 -18.89
CA SER A 683 -15.76 -14.90 -19.18
C SER A 683 -14.85 -15.61 -20.17
N ASN A 684 -14.65 -16.92 -20.00
CA ASN A 684 -13.85 -17.75 -20.92
C ASN A 684 -14.73 -18.48 -21.96
N LEU A 685 -16.04 -18.17 -22.00
CA LEU A 685 -16.96 -18.65 -23.02
C LEU A 685 -16.48 -18.29 -24.44
N GLY A 686 -16.80 -19.16 -25.41
CA GLY A 686 -16.29 -19.09 -26.79
C GLY A 686 -14.88 -19.68 -26.98
N GLY A 687 -13.99 -19.55 -25.98
CA GLY A 687 -12.60 -20.01 -26.10
C GLY A 687 -12.40 -21.52 -26.29
N THR A 688 -13.41 -22.35 -26.00
CA THR A 688 -13.34 -23.82 -26.14
C THR A 688 -13.98 -24.37 -27.41
N ALA A 689 -14.48 -23.53 -28.33
CA ALA A 689 -15.13 -23.96 -29.56
C ALA A 689 -14.23 -24.83 -30.46
N HIS A 690 -12.90 -24.66 -30.39
CA HIS A 690 -11.92 -25.44 -31.14
C HIS A 690 -11.81 -26.93 -30.73
N ARG A 691 -12.49 -27.39 -29.66
CA ARG A 691 -12.51 -28.82 -29.26
C ARG A 691 -13.60 -29.66 -29.95
N GLY A 692 -14.16 -29.17 -31.05
CA GLY A 692 -15.20 -29.83 -31.85
C GLY A 692 -14.73 -31.00 -32.73
N SER A 693 -13.90 -31.92 -32.22
CA SER A 693 -13.45 -33.11 -32.97
C SER A 693 -14.54 -34.19 -33.08
N GLY A 694 -15.68 -33.84 -33.68
CA GLY A 694 -16.83 -34.72 -33.90
C GLY A 694 -16.81 -35.33 -35.30
N LEU A 695 -16.83 -36.67 -35.38
CA LEU A 695 -16.85 -37.38 -36.66
C LEU A 695 -18.26 -37.37 -37.29
N GLY A 696 -18.63 -36.28 -37.98
CA GLY A 696 -19.96 -36.10 -38.57
C GLY A 696 -20.03 -35.00 -39.63
N PHE A 697 -21.02 -35.09 -40.54
CA PHE A 697 -21.18 -34.22 -41.71
C PHE A 697 -21.56 -32.76 -41.35
N ARG A 698 -20.70 -31.78 -41.73
CA ARG A 698 -20.92 -30.31 -41.93
C ARG A 698 -21.70 -29.50 -40.86
N PRO A 699 -21.35 -28.23 -40.59
CA PRO A 699 -20.42 -27.34 -41.30
C PRO A 699 -19.04 -27.26 -40.63
N ASP A 700 -18.24 -26.26 -41.03
CA ASP A 700 -16.79 -26.19 -40.83
C ASP A 700 -16.35 -25.80 -39.39
N PRO A 701 -15.55 -26.64 -38.68
CA PRO A 701 -15.12 -26.38 -37.31
C PRO A 701 -13.70 -25.77 -37.26
N GLY A 702 -13.58 -24.44 -37.33
CA GLY A 702 -12.28 -23.78 -37.27
C GLY A 702 -12.29 -22.34 -36.75
N THR A 703 -12.97 -21.42 -37.45
CA THR A 703 -12.86 -19.98 -37.19
C THR A 703 -13.59 -19.53 -35.92
N PHE A 704 -12.85 -18.86 -35.03
CA PHE A 704 -13.42 -18.06 -33.95
C PHE A 704 -14.17 -16.87 -34.56
N THR A 705 -15.43 -16.65 -34.17
CA THR A 705 -16.21 -15.49 -34.60
C THR A 705 -17.08 -14.94 -33.46
N ASP A 706 -17.23 -13.62 -33.43
CA ASP A 706 -17.96 -12.89 -32.37
C ASP A 706 -19.40 -13.40 -32.23
N ASP A 707 -20.00 -13.72 -33.37
CA ASP A 707 -21.32 -14.33 -33.53
C ASP A 707 -21.50 -15.66 -32.76
N GLN A 708 -20.44 -16.48 -32.66
CA GLN A 708 -20.42 -17.71 -31.85
C GLN A 708 -20.28 -17.39 -30.35
N VAL A 709 -19.45 -16.40 -30.00
CA VAL A 709 -19.24 -15.95 -28.62
C VAL A 709 -20.54 -15.36 -28.06
N LEU A 710 -21.20 -14.46 -28.79
CA LEU A 710 -22.47 -13.85 -28.42
C LEU A 710 -23.59 -14.90 -28.27
N ARG A 711 -23.67 -15.88 -29.19
CA ARG A 711 -24.58 -17.02 -29.04
C ARG A 711 -24.29 -17.86 -27.79
N THR A 712 -23.02 -18.09 -27.47
CA THR A 712 -22.61 -18.85 -26.27
C THR A 712 -22.94 -18.09 -24.97
N VAL A 713 -22.73 -16.76 -24.97
CA VAL A 713 -23.10 -15.85 -23.87
C VAL A 713 -24.62 -15.90 -23.63
N GLY A 714 -25.43 -15.76 -24.68
CA GLY A 714 -26.90 -15.83 -24.59
C GLY A 714 -27.49 -17.22 -24.29
N GLN A 715 -26.68 -18.28 -24.38
CA GLN A 715 -27.04 -19.63 -23.90
C GLN A 715 -26.64 -19.87 -22.44
N THR A 716 -25.62 -19.17 -21.93
CA THR A 716 -25.08 -19.38 -20.58
C THR A 716 -25.72 -18.45 -19.56
N PHE A 717 -25.90 -17.18 -19.92
CA PHE A 717 -26.55 -16.18 -19.09
C PHE A 717 -27.99 -15.94 -19.53
N ARG A 718 -28.85 -15.61 -18.57
CA ARG A 718 -30.27 -15.34 -18.84
C ARG A 718 -30.44 -14.02 -19.61
N PRO A 719 -31.46 -13.86 -20.46
CA PRO A 719 -31.71 -12.61 -21.19
C PRO A 719 -31.86 -11.38 -20.28
N GLU A 720 -32.49 -11.55 -19.11
CA GLU A 720 -32.62 -10.50 -18.09
C GLU A 720 -31.27 -9.94 -17.63
N PHE A 721 -30.24 -10.78 -17.57
CA PHE A 721 -28.88 -10.41 -17.17
C PHE A 721 -28.13 -9.70 -18.30
N VAL A 722 -28.16 -10.28 -19.52
CA VAL A 722 -27.49 -9.70 -20.68
C VAL A 722 -28.04 -8.30 -20.99
N ASN A 723 -29.35 -8.09 -20.80
CA ASN A 723 -30.01 -6.81 -21.02
C ASN A 723 -29.66 -5.70 -19.99
N ARG A 724 -28.95 -6.01 -18.88
CA ARG A 724 -28.46 -4.98 -17.94
C ARG A 724 -27.02 -4.54 -18.19
N LEU A 725 -26.28 -5.29 -19.00
CA LEU A 725 -24.92 -4.94 -19.42
C LEU A 725 -24.96 -3.74 -20.40
N ASP A 726 -24.04 -2.80 -20.26
CA ASP A 726 -23.87 -1.72 -21.24
C ASP A 726 -23.35 -2.23 -22.59
N LYS A 727 -22.41 -3.19 -22.54
CA LYS A 727 -21.85 -3.84 -23.73
C LYS A 727 -21.23 -5.19 -23.41
N VAL A 728 -21.48 -6.17 -24.28
CA VAL A 728 -20.67 -7.40 -24.38
C VAL A 728 -19.55 -7.13 -25.39
N ILE A 729 -18.30 -7.39 -25.00
CA ILE A 729 -17.09 -7.09 -25.76
C ILE A 729 -16.35 -8.39 -26.00
N VAL A 730 -16.03 -8.69 -27.27
CA VAL A 730 -15.36 -9.94 -27.65
C VAL A 730 -13.87 -9.70 -27.78
N PHE A 731 -13.09 -10.45 -27.01
CA PHE A 731 -11.63 -10.44 -27.08
C PHE A 731 -11.14 -11.48 -28.07
N GLN A 732 -10.44 -11.01 -29.10
CA GLN A 732 -9.90 -11.84 -30.17
C GLN A 732 -8.72 -12.70 -29.67
N PRO A 733 -8.52 -13.92 -30.23
CA PRO A 733 -7.29 -14.68 -30.04
C PRO A 733 -6.04 -13.86 -30.42
N LEU A 734 -4.93 -14.07 -29.71
CA LEU A 734 -3.67 -13.39 -30.04
C LEU A 734 -2.97 -14.11 -31.19
N SER A 735 -2.66 -13.40 -32.28
CA SER A 735 -1.81 -13.91 -33.35
C SER A 735 -0.35 -14.04 -32.91
N ARG A 736 0.46 -14.81 -33.66
CA ARG A 736 1.91 -14.94 -33.40
C ARG A 736 2.62 -13.58 -33.47
N ASP A 737 2.19 -12.68 -34.33
CA ASP A 737 2.78 -11.34 -34.50
C ASP A 737 2.42 -10.39 -33.35
N LEU A 738 1.16 -10.43 -32.89
CA LEU A 738 0.74 -9.73 -31.67
C LEU A 738 1.54 -10.24 -30.46
N MET A 739 1.76 -11.56 -30.39
CA MET A 739 2.60 -12.19 -29.35
C MET A 739 4.07 -11.79 -29.45
N ARG A 740 4.64 -11.65 -30.66
CA ARG A 740 5.98 -11.09 -30.89
C ARG A 740 6.07 -9.65 -30.36
N GLY A 741 5.05 -8.82 -30.60
CA GLY A 741 4.92 -7.49 -30.02
C GLY A 741 4.84 -7.48 -28.49
N ILE A 742 4.10 -8.42 -27.88
CA ILE A 742 4.05 -8.58 -26.41
C ILE A 742 5.43 -8.99 -25.86
N LEU A 743 6.11 -9.93 -26.51
CA LEU A 743 7.45 -10.39 -26.11
C LEU A 743 8.46 -9.25 -26.12
N HIS A 744 8.53 -8.44 -27.17
CA HIS A 744 9.42 -7.27 -27.20
C HIS A 744 9.13 -6.27 -26.06
N LYS A 745 7.86 -6.01 -25.72
CA LYS A 745 7.52 -5.12 -24.59
C LYS A 745 7.93 -5.69 -23.22
N GLU A 746 7.83 -7.01 -23.03
CA GLU A 746 8.32 -7.66 -21.80
C GLU A 746 9.86 -7.73 -21.73
N LEU A 747 10.55 -7.93 -22.87
CA LEU A 747 12.01 -7.87 -22.94
C LEU A 747 12.57 -6.45 -22.71
N ALA A 748 11.83 -5.40 -23.10
CA ALA A 748 12.18 -4.02 -22.77
C ALA A 748 12.07 -3.76 -21.25
N ARG A 749 10.94 -4.13 -20.64
CA ARG A 749 10.72 -4.09 -19.17
C ARG A 749 11.75 -4.90 -18.36
N ILE A 750 12.42 -5.86 -19.00
CA ILE A 750 13.49 -6.65 -18.39
C ILE A 750 14.83 -5.89 -18.36
N GLN A 751 15.14 -5.12 -19.41
CA GLN A 751 16.36 -4.31 -19.47
C GLN A 751 16.37 -3.19 -18.41
N GLU A 752 15.20 -2.65 -18.07
CA GLU A 752 15.02 -1.67 -16.99
C GLU A 752 15.33 -2.21 -15.58
N ARG A 753 15.33 -3.54 -15.39
CA ARG A 753 15.57 -4.16 -14.07
C ARG A 753 17.00 -3.89 -13.62
N ARG A 754 17.17 -3.65 -12.31
CA ARG A 754 18.45 -3.36 -11.64
C ARG A 754 19.63 -4.25 -12.09
N GLY A 755 19.37 -5.55 -12.28
CA GLY A 755 20.38 -6.53 -12.71
C GLY A 755 21.00 -6.26 -14.09
N LEU A 756 20.33 -5.52 -14.97
CA LEU A 756 20.84 -5.12 -16.28
C LEU A 756 21.10 -3.60 -16.34
N ARG A 757 20.16 -2.78 -15.86
CA ARG A 757 20.24 -1.31 -15.89
C ARG A 757 21.46 -0.71 -15.17
N GLU A 758 22.01 -1.36 -14.14
CA GLU A 758 23.23 -0.89 -13.45
C GLU A 758 24.54 -1.29 -14.16
N ARG A 759 24.48 -1.85 -15.37
CA ARG A 759 25.64 -2.32 -16.16
C ARG A 759 25.68 -1.62 -17.52
N ALA A 760 26.89 -1.30 -18.02
CA ALA A 760 27.11 -0.64 -19.30
C ALA A 760 27.04 -1.64 -20.48
N TRP A 761 25.90 -2.31 -20.64
CA TRP A 761 25.76 -3.46 -21.54
C TRP A 761 24.78 -3.20 -22.69
N ALA A 762 25.26 -3.37 -23.92
CA ALA A 762 24.45 -3.31 -25.13
C ALA A 762 23.87 -4.71 -25.42
N VAL A 763 22.60 -4.92 -25.08
CA VAL A 763 21.90 -6.20 -25.29
C VAL A 763 21.30 -6.27 -26.70
N GLU A 764 21.64 -7.30 -27.46
CA GLU A 764 21.04 -7.58 -28.76
C GLU A 764 20.33 -8.94 -28.78
N TRP A 765 19.10 -8.92 -29.30
CA TRP A 765 18.27 -10.10 -29.51
C TRP A 765 18.38 -10.52 -30.99
N GLU A 766 18.88 -11.73 -31.24
CA GLU A 766 18.83 -12.35 -32.56
C GLU A 766 17.43 -12.97 -32.80
N ALA A 767 16.97 -13.01 -34.05
CA ALA A 767 15.65 -13.55 -34.39
C ALA A 767 15.43 -14.99 -33.88
N SER A 768 16.51 -15.79 -33.84
CA SER A 768 16.51 -17.16 -33.28
C SER A 768 16.10 -17.20 -31.80
N ALA A 769 16.47 -16.19 -30.99
CA ALA A 769 16.05 -16.10 -29.59
C ALA A 769 14.59 -15.66 -29.43
N ILE A 770 14.12 -14.75 -30.30
CA ILE A 770 12.74 -14.26 -30.28
C ILE A 770 11.76 -15.39 -30.64
N GLU A 771 11.98 -16.11 -31.74
CA GLU A 771 11.10 -17.21 -32.13
C GLU A 771 11.16 -18.38 -31.14
N PHE A 772 12.34 -18.75 -30.61
CA PHE A 772 12.44 -19.78 -29.56
C PHE A 772 11.64 -19.41 -28.29
N LEU A 773 11.63 -18.13 -27.89
CA LEU A 773 10.80 -17.67 -26.77
C LEU A 773 9.30 -17.61 -27.10
N LEU A 774 8.93 -17.46 -28.37
CA LEU A 774 7.54 -17.61 -28.82
C LEU A 774 7.12 -19.09 -28.83
N ASP A 775 7.90 -20.00 -29.40
CA ASP A 775 7.56 -21.43 -29.46
C ASP A 775 7.44 -22.08 -28.07
N ARG A 776 8.16 -21.57 -27.08
CA ARG A 776 8.03 -22.00 -25.67
C ARG A 776 7.04 -21.16 -24.84
N GLY A 777 6.63 -19.99 -25.34
CA GLY A 777 5.86 -18.98 -24.60
C GLY A 777 4.45 -18.70 -25.11
N PHE A 778 4.10 -19.19 -26.30
CA PHE A 778 2.80 -19.01 -26.93
C PHE A 778 2.06 -20.34 -27.10
N SER A 779 0.76 -20.33 -26.83
CA SER A 779 -0.20 -21.33 -27.32
C SER A 779 -1.51 -20.59 -27.59
N PRO A 780 -2.21 -20.86 -28.72
CA PRO A 780 -3.50 -20.24 -29.03
C PRO A 780 -4.55 -20.39 -27.91
N GLU A 781 -4.52 -21.50 -27.16
CA GLU A 781 -5.47 -21.77 -26.06
C GLU A 781 -5.20 -20.93 -24.80
N MET A 782 -3.92 -20.62 -24.54
CA MET A 782 -3.43 -20.00 -23.30
C MET A 782 -3.05 -18.52 -23.46
N GLY A 783 -3.03 -18.02 -24.69
CA GLY A 783 -2.64 -16.65 -25.03
C GLY A 783 -1.26 -16.29 -24.48
N ALA A 784 -1.15 -15.09 -23.90
CA ALA A 784 0.11 -14.60 -23.33
C ALA A 784 0.48 -15.18 -21.94
N ARG A 785 -0.34 -16.07 -21.36
CA ARG A 785 -0.09 -16.61 -19.99
C ARG A 785 1.23 -17.40 -19.86
N PRO A 786 1.68 -18.23 -20.84
CA PRO A 786 2.94 -18.97 -20.71
C PRO A 786 4.19 -18.09 -20.91
N LEU A 787 4.07 -16.99 -21.66
CA LEU A 787 5.20 -16.18 -22.14
C LEU A 787 6.13 -15.70 -21.03
N LYS A 788 5.59 -15.18 -19.92
CA LYS A 788 6.42 -14.75 -18.78
C LYS A 788 7.19 -15.92 -18.15
N ARG A 789 6.59 -17.12 -18.07
CA ARG A 789 7.28 -18.33 -17.59
C ARG A 789 8.37 -18.78 -18.54
N ALA A 790 8.14 -18.69 -19.86
CA ALA A 790 9.17 -18.99 -20.86
C ALA A 790 10.35 -18.02 -20.74
N ILE A 791 10.09 -16.72 -20.59
CA ILE A 791 11.15 -15.72 -20.35
C ILE A 791 11.89 -15.98 -19.03
N ASP A 792 11.17 -16.21 -17.93
CA ASP A 792 11.77 -16.46 -16.61
C ASP A 792 12.65 -17.73 -16.62
N GLN A 793 12.20 -18.82 -17.26
CA GLN A 793 12.89 -20.12 -17.26
C GLN A 793 13.97 -20.27 -18.34
N GLN A 794 13.72 -19.79 -19.57
CA GLN A 794 14.58 -20.05 -20.72
C GLN A 794 15.61 -18.95 -20.96
N LEU A 795 15.40 -17.74 -20.42
CA LEU A 795 16.28 -16.59 -20.60
C LEU A 795 16.83 -16.08 -19.26
N LEU A 796 15.95 -15.69 -18.32
CA LEU A 796 16.39 -15.01 -17.10
C LEU A 796 17.11 -15.93 -16.11
N ALA A 797 16.66 -17.17 -15.91
CA ALA A 797 17.34 -18.10 -15.02
C ALA A 797 18.75 -18.51 -15.53
N PRO A 798 18.96 -18.86 -16.83
CA PRO A 798 20.30 -19.05 -17.38
C PRO A 798 21.19 -17.81 -17.25
N LEU A 799 20.68 -16.64 -17.64
CA LEU A 799 21.42 -15.37 -17.54
C LEU A 799 21.82 -15.06 -16.09
N ALA A 800 20.91 -15.24 -15.13
CA ALA A 800 21.18 -15.04 -13.71
C ALA A 800 22.25 -16.01 -13.16
N ALA A 801 22.31 -17.25 -13.64
CA ALA A 801 23.38 -18.18 -13.28
C ALA A 801 24.74 -17.68 -13.80
N THR A 802 24.84 -17.31 -15.08
CA THR A 802 26.09 -16.76 -15.66
C THR A 802 26.54 -15.46 -14.97
N LEU A 803 25.59 -14.64 -14.51
CA LEU A 803 25.83 -13.42 -13.74
C LEU A 803 26.39 -13.67 -12.33
N VAL A 804 26.03 -14.77 -11.68
CA VAL A 804 26.50 -15.13 -10.33
C VAL A 804 27.82 -15.90 -10.40
N GLU A 805 28.06 -16.67 -11.46
CA GLU A 805 29.30 -17.43 -11.66
C GLU A 805 30.50 -16.57 -12.12
N HIS A 806 30.37 -15.25 -12.20
CA HIS A 806 31.44 -14.30 -12.56
C HIS A 806 32.14 -14.57 -13.91
N ARG A 807 31.48 -15.27 -14.86
CA ARG A 807 32.04 -15.62 -16.17
C ARG A 807 31.87 -14.53 -17.23
N PHE A 808 32.14 -13.26 -16.90
CA PHE A 808 32.05 -12.14 -17.84
C PHE A 808 33.16 -11.10 -17.60
N PRO A 809 33.70 -10.45 -18.65
CA PRO A 809 34.70 -9.39 -18.52
C PRO A 809 34.17 -8.13 -17.81
N ALA A 810 35.09 -7.30 -17.32
CA ALA A 810 34.77 -6.07 -16.59
C ALA A 810 34.97 -4.83 -17.48
N GLY A 811 33.87 -4.19 -17.88
CA GLY A 811 33.86 -2.99 -18.71
C GLY A 811 32.50 -2.81 -19.41
N ASP A 812 32.49 -1.97 -20.45
CA ASP A 812 31.41 -1.95 -21.43
C ASP A 812 31.42 -3.28 -22.20
N GLN A 813 30.26 -3.89 -22.46
CA GLN A 813 30.16 -5.20 -23.11
C GLN A 813 28.99 -5.27 -24.09
N PHE A 814 29.17 -6.04 -25.17
CA PHE A 814 28.06 -6.46 -26.02
C PHE A 814 27.54 -7.82 -25.56
N LEU A 815 26.21 -7.91 -25.37
CA LEU A 815 25.52 -9.11 -24.91
C LEU A 815 24.63 -9.63 -26.03
N PHE A 816 25.12 -10.60 -26.80
CA PHE A 816 24.36 -11.22 -27.88
C PHE A 816 23.55 -12.40 -27.34
N VAL A 817 22.23 -12.35 -27.52
CA VAL A 817 21.29 -13.40 -27.10
C VAL A 817 20.72 -14.10 -28.33
N ARG A 818 21.03 -15.38 -28.48
CA ARG A 818 20.63 -16.23 -29.61
C ARG A 818 20.00 -17.54 -29.15
N SER A 819 19.49 -18.35 -30.07
CA SER A 819 19.13 -19.75 -29.78
C SER A 819 19.86 -20.73 -30.69
N ASN A 820 20.25 -21.88 -30.11
CA ASN A 820 20.74 -23.06 -30.83
C ASN A 820 19.62 -24.10 -31.11
N GLY A 821 18.35 -23.69 -31.01
CA GLY A 821 17.17 -24.54 -31.16
C GLY A 821 16.83 -25.40 -29.93
N LYS A 822 17.77 -25.59 -29.00
CA LYS A 822 17.55 -26.35 -27.75
C LYS A 822 17.46 -25.45 -26.52
N ALA A 823 18.27 -24.39 -26.48
CA ALA A 823 18.34 -23.41 -25.41
C ALA A 823 18.63 -22.00 -25.95
N ILE A 824 18.51 -20.99 -25.09
CA ILE A 824 19.10 -19.66 -25.31
C ILE A 824 20.59 -19.71 -24.96
N GLU A 825 21.42 -19.15 -25.83
CA GLU A 825 22.83 -18.89 -25.59
C GLU A 825 23.06 -17.38 -25.41
N VAL A 826 24.03 -17.04 -24.55
CA VAL A 826 24.40 -15.66 -24.25
C VAL A 826 25.91 -15.51 -24.45
N GLU A 827 26.29 -14.74 -25.47
CA GLU A 827 27.70 -14.47 -25.83
C GLU A 827 28.08 -13.07 -25.33
N PHE A 828 29.08 -13.01 -24.46
CA PHE A 828 29.69 -11.76 -23.97
C PHE A 828 30.88 -11.42 -24.87
N VAL A 829 30.85 -10.24 -25.50
CA VAL A 829 31.96 -9.76 -26.33
C VAL A 829 32.56 -8.51 -25.70
N ASP A 830 33.85 -8.63 -25.37
CA ASP A 830 34.72 -7.57 -24.89
C ASP A 830 35.26 -6.75 -26.08
N PRO A 831 35.00 -5.42 -26.13
CA PRO A 831 35.52 -4.58 -27.21
C PRO A 831 37.05 -4.42 -27.19
N ASP A 832 37.69 -4.54 -26.02
CA ASP A 832 39.10 -4.16 -25.82
C ASP A 832 40.08 -5.36 -25.82
N ALA A 833 39.58 -6.59 -25.97
CA ALA A 833 40.38 -7.81 -25.83
C ALA A 833 41.35 -8.07 -27.02
N GLU A 834 42.65 -8.21 -26.71
CA GLU A 834 43.71 -8.45 -27.71
C GLU A 834 43.44 -9.69 -28.60
N PRO A 835 43.60 -9.58 -29.94
CA PRO A 835 43.52 -10.71 -30.85
C PRO A 835 44.84 -11.48 -30.96
N PRO A 836 44.81 -12.82 -31.18
CA PRO A 836 46.00 -13.56 -31.58
C PRO A 836 46.53 -13.05 -32.93
N ALA A 837 47.85 -12.90 -33.04
CA ALA A 837 48.49 -12.26 -34.18
C ALA A 837 48.40 -13.10 -35.47
N SER A 838 47.94 -12.46 -36.55
CA SER A 838 48.14 -12.93 -37.93
C SER A 838 48.28 -11.71 -38.83
N SER A 839 49.39 -11.64 -39.57
CA SER A 839 49.74 -10.48 -40.39
C SER A 839 50.37 -10.90 -41.72
N ALA A 840 49.72 -10.51 -42.82
CA ALA A 840 50.29 -10.46 -44.16
C ALA A 840 49.38 -9.57 -45.02
N THR A 841 49.92 -8.46 -45.53
CA THR A 841 49.22 -7.52 -46.40
C THR A 841 49.77 -7.65 -47.81
N GLU A 842 48.89 -7.79 -48.81
CA GLU A 842 49.20 -7.67 -50.24
C GLU A 842 48.20 -6.71 -50.88
N PRO A 843 48.55 -6.07 -52.01
CA PRO A 843 48.09 -4.72 -52.32
C PRO A 843 46.65 -4.62 -52.83
N GLU A 844 46.07 -3.43 -52.62
CA GLU A 844 44.79 -3.02 -53.16
C GLU A 844 44.82 -2.98 -54.70
N ALA A 845 43.81 -3.58 -55.33
CA ALA A 845 43.52 -3.41 -56.75
C ALA A 845 42.22 -2.61 -56.87
N ASP A 846 42.21 -1.61 -57.77
CA ASP A 846 41.14 -0.63 -57.89
C ASP A 846 39.86 -1.23 -58.49
N GLY A 847 38.99 -1.78 -57.62
CA GLY A 847 37.75 -2.42 -58.02
C GLY A 847 36.88 -2.91 -56.86
N SER A 848 35.57 -2.97 -57.09
CA SER A 848 34.55 -3.47 -56.14
C SER A 848 34.93 -4.84 -55.56
N LEU A 849 35.16 -4.89 -54.23
CA LEU A 849 35.43 -6.14 -53.52
C LEU A 849 34.13 -6.93 -53.37
N ALA A 850 34.06 -8.09 -54.02
CA ALA A 850 32.91 -8.98 -53.97
C ALA A 850 32.65 -9.51 -52.55
N LEU A 851 31.38 -9.56 -52.11
CA LEU A 851 30.99 -10.07 -50.77
C LEU A 851 31.68 -11.42 -50.42
N PRO A 852 31.74 -12.44 -51.30
CA PRO A 852 32.44 -13.69 -50.99
C PRO A 852 33.93 -13.55 -50.64
N SER A 853 34.62 -12.53 -51.17
CA SER A 853 36.03 -12.27 -50.82
C SER A 853 36.14 -11.69 -49.40
N ILE A 854 35.22 -10.78 -49.04
CA ILE A 854 35.17 -10.14 -47.72
C ILE A 854 34.78 -11.18 -46.65
N VAL A 855 33.81 -12.07 -46.93
CA VAL A 855 33.42 -13.17 -46.03
C VAL A 855 34.59 -14.11 -45.74
N LEU A 856 35.40 -14.47 -46.76
CA LEU A 856 36.54 -15.36 -46.57
C LEU A 856 37.73 -14.71 -45.87
N ARG A 857 37.92 -13.40 -46.00
CA ARG A 857 39.07 -12.65 -45.46
C ARG A 857 38.73 -11.17 -45.20
N PRO A 858 38.01 -10.83 -44.12
CA PRO A 858 37.70 -9.44 -43.80
C PRO A 858 38.94 -8.70 -43.29
N THR A 859 39.24 -7.55 -43.88
CA THR A 859 40.38 -6.68 -43.56
C THR A 859 39.97 -5.40 -42.82
N GLY A 860 38.69 -5.01 -42.86
CA GLY A 860 38.19 -3.77 -42.25
C GLY A 860 38.66 -2.50 -42.97
N SER A 861 39.18 -2.65 -44.20
CA SER A 861 39.77 -1.58 -45.00
C SER A 861 38.75 -0.58 -45.54
N GLY A 862 39.23 0.58 -46.01
CA GLY A 862 38.39 1.59 -46.67
C GLY A 862 37.70 1.06 -47.94
N ALA A 863 38.39 0.21 -48.71
CA ALA A 863 37.84 -0.45 -49.89
C ALA A 863 36.72 -1.46 -49.54
N GLU A 864 36.85 -2.21 -48.44
CA GLU A 864 35.77 -3.03 -47.92
C GLU A 864 34.60 -2.18 -47.44
N ARG A 865 34.84 -1.10 -46.69
CA ARG A 865 33.79 -0.22 -46.18
C ARG A 865 32.99 0.42 -47.32
N ALA A 866 33.66 0.86 -48.38
CA ALA A 866 33.00 1.36 -49.60
C ALA A 866 32.18 0.27 -50.31
N SER A 867 32.74 -0.93 -50.46
CA SER A 867 32.07 -2.06 -51.13
C SER A 867 30.83 -2.54 -50.35
N LEU A 868 30.93 -2.66 -49.02
CA LEU A 868 29.82 -3.04 -48.14
C LEU A 868 28.72 -1.97 -48.11
N THR A 869 29.09 -0.68 -48.16
CA THR A 869 28.12 0.42 -48.27
C THR A 869 27.36 0.37 -49.59
N ALA A 870 28.03 0.04 -50.70
CA ALA A 870 27.39 -0.13 -52.00
C ALA A 870 26.43 -1.33 -52.01
N TYR A 871 26.87 -2.49 -51.51
CA TYR A 871 26.02 -3.69 -51.43
C TYR A 871 24.82 -3.55 -50.48
N TRP A 872 24.99 -2.85 -49.35
CA TRP A 872 23.87 -2.56 -48.46
C TRP A 872 22.83 -1.66 -49.14
N ARG A 873 23.26 -0.60 -49.84
CA ARG A 873 22.34 0.28 -50.60
C ARG A 873 21.64 -0.44 -51.76
N GLU A 874 22.36 -1.23 -52.54
CA GLU A 874 21.78 -2.02 -53.64
C GLU A 874 20.60 -2.87 -53.15
N ILE A 875 20.78 -3.53 -52.00
CA ILE A 875 19.76 -4.38 -51.39
C ILE A 875 18.63 -3.56 -50.74
N ASP A 876 18.94 -2.45 -50.07
CA ASP A 876 17.92 -1.58 -49.44
C ASP A 876 17.04 -0.90 -50.50
N ASP A 877 17.62 -0.39 -51.59
CA ASP A 877 16.91 0.16 -52.75
C ASP A 877 16.05 -0.92 -53.46
N GLU A 878 16.55 -2.16 -53.59
CA GLU A 878 15.82 -3.27 -54.22
C GLU A 878 14.64 -3.75 -53.35
N LEU A 879 14.81 -3.83 -52.02
CA LEU A 879 13.74 -4.15 -51.06
C LEU A 879 12.73 -3.00 -50.88
N ALA A 880 13.16 -1.75 -51.06
CA ALA A 880 12.28 -0.59 -51.09
C ALA A 880 11.50 -0.47 -52.41
N GLY A 881 11.96 -1.11 -53.49
CA GLY A 881 11.43 -0.99 -54.83
C GLY A 881 10.08 -1.68 -55.08
N ASP A 882 9.35 -1.18 -56.08
CA ASP A 882 8.05 -1.72 -56.49
C ASP A 882 8.06 -3.20 -56.94
N PRO A 883 9.11 -3.74 -57.61
CA PRO A 883 9.14 -5.16 -57.99
C PRO A 883 9.11 -6.11 -56.78
N TRP A 884 9.84 -5.77 -55.72
CA TRP A 884 9.85 -6.54 -54.47
C TRP A 884 8.47 -6.49 -53.80
N ARG A 885 7.91 -5.29 -53.64
CA ARG A 885 6.56 -5.08 -53.08
C ARG A 885 5.51 -5.86 -53.85
N ALA A 886 5.53 -5.80 -55.19
CA ALA A 886 4.59 -6.51 -56.04
C ALA A 886 4.67 -8.04 -55.88
N LYS A 887 5.86 -8.63 -55.71
CA LYS A 887 6.03 -10.07 -55.43
C LYS A 887 5.42 -10.44 -54.06
N VAL A 888 5.73 -9.67 -53.01
CA VAL A 888 5.24 -9.94 -51.66
C VAL A 888 3.72 -9.73 -51.54
N ASP A 889 3.18 -8.67 -52.15
CA ASP A 889 1.75 -8.37 -52.12
C ASP A 889 0.94 -9.34 -53.01
N ALA A 890 1.53 -9.90 -54.07
CA ALA A 890 0.92 -11.01 -54.81
C ALA A 890 0.78 -12.28 -53.95
N LEU A 891 1.79 -12.61 -53.13
CA LEU A 891 1.72 -13.73 -52.18
C LEU A 891 0.68 -13.47 -51.08
N ARG A 892 0.59 -12.24 -50.55
CA ARG A 892 -0.46 -11.82 -49.60
C ARG A 892 -1.86 -11.88 -50.21
N LEU A 893 -2.01 -11.50 -51.47
CA LEU A 893 -3.28 -11.58 -52.20
C LEU A 893 -3.70 -13.03 -52.45
N ALA A 894 -2.74 -13.93 -52.73
CA ALA A 894 -3.00 -15.37 -52.82
C ALA A 894 -3.36 -15.99 -51.46
N LEU A 895 -2.77 -15.51 -50.35
CA LEU A 895 -3.15 -15.92 -48.99
C LEU A 895 -4.54 -15.40 -48.58
N ALA A 896 -5.00 -14.28 -49.16
CA ALA A 896 -6.34 -13.71 -48.93
C ALA A 896 -7.45 -14.38 -49.78
N ASP A 897 -7.11 -15.33 -50.64
CA ASP A 897 -8.07 -16.14 -51.41
C ASP A 897 -8.85 -17.08 -50.47
N PRO A 898 -10.20 -17.00 -50.39
CA PRO A 898 -11.00 -17.90 -49.57
C PRO A 898 -10.82 -19.39 -49.90
N GLU A 899 -10.40 -19.73 -51.13
CA GLU A 899 -10.18 -21.12 -51.56
C GLU A 899 -8.73 -21.59 -51.36
N ILE A 900 -7.83 -20.79 -50.76
CA ILE A 900 -6.41 -21.14 -50.56
C ILE A 900 -6.21 -22.48 -49.85
N TRP A 901 -7.06 -22.83 -48.88
CA TRP A 901 -6.97 -24.11 -48.16
C TRP A 901 -7.25 -25.33 -49.04
N SER A 902 -7.95 -25.15 -50.16
CA SER A 902 -8.26 -26.19 -51.16
C SER A 902 -7.35 -26.19 -52.39
N ARG A 903 -6.46 -25.20 -52.55
CA ARG A 903 -5.54 -25.10 -53.69
C ARG A 903 -4.30 -25.98 -53.52
N ASP A 904 -3.84 -26.58 -54.62
CA ASP A 904 -2.62 -27.41 -54.64
C ASP A 904 -1.35 -26.60 -54.38
N ASP A 905 -1.32 -25.31 -54.77
CA ASP A 905 -0.16 -24.41 -54.62
C ASP A 905 -0.07 -23.73 -53.24
N ARG A 906 -1.01 -24.01 -52.32
CA ARG A 906 -1.11 -23.32 -51.01
C ARG A 906 0.18 -23.38 -50.19
N HIS A 907 0.88 -24.52 -50.21
CA HIS A 907 2.11 -24.71 -49.46
C HIS A 907 3.25 -23.86 -50.03
N HIS A 908 3.32 -23.73 -51.36
CA HIS A 908 4.25 -22.83 -52.04
C HIS A 908 3.97 -21.36 -51.72
N VAL A 909 2.69 -20.95 -51.66
CA VAL A 909 2.29 -19.60 -51.23
C VAL A 909 2.72 -19.33 -49.78
N PHE A 910 2.53 -20.30 -48.87
CA PHE A 910 2.95 -20.17 -47.47
C PHE A 910 4.48 -20.08 -47.33
N SER A 911 5.23 -20.97 -47.97
CA SER A 911 6.70 -20.97 -47.95
C SER A 911 7.30 -19.70 -48.56
N GLY A 912 6.71 -19.18 -49.64
CA GLY A 912 7.11 -17.90 -50.24
C GLY A 912 6.86 -16.70 -49.32
N LEU A 913 5.76 -16.72 -48.55
CA LEU A 913 5.44 -15.66 -47.59
C LEU A 913 6.34 -15.71 -46.35
N GLU A 914 6.66 -16.92 -45.85
CA GLU A 914 7.65 -17.12 -44.79
C GLU A 914 9.05 -16.64 -45.22
N LEU A 915 9.47 -16.99 -46.45
CA LEU A 915 10.73 -16.53 -47.04
C LEU A 915 10.78 -15.01 -47.13
N ALA A 916 9.71 -14.35 -47.56
CA ALA A 916 9.62 -12.88 -47.63
C ALA A 916 9.78 -12.22 -46.23
N ASP A 917 9.10 -12.74 -45.20
CA ASP A 917 9.21 -12.22 -43.84
C ASP A 917 10.60 -12.49 -43.22
N ARG A 918 11.19 -13.66 -43.49
CA ARG A 918 12.58 -14.00 -43.11
C ARG A 918 13.59 -13.03 -43.75
N ILE A 919 13.40 -12.69 -45.03
CA ILE A 919 14.21 -11.68 -45.73
C ILE A 919 14.04 -10.30 -45.09
N GLY A 920 12.81 -9.91 -44.71
CA GLY A 920 12.54 -8.66 -44.01
C GLY A 920 13.21 -8.55 -42.62
N GLU A 921 13.31 -9.63 -41.86
CA GLU A 921 14.08 -9.67 -40.60
C GLU A 921 15.60 -9.68 -40.84
N ALA A 922 16.05 -10.40 -41.87
CA ALA A 922 17.45 -10.43 -42.25
C ALA A 922 17.95 -9.06 -42.74
N ALA A 923 17.11 -8.29 -43.45
CA ALA A 923 17.38 -6.90 -43.84
C ALA A 923 17.46 -5.96 -42.63
N ARG A 924 16.50 -6.03 -41.70
CA ARG A 924 16.53 -5.26 -40.43
C ARG A 924 17.69 -5.68 -39.49
N THR A 925 18.30 -6.83 -39.74
CA THR A 925 19.55 -7.25 -39.08
C THR A 925 20.78 -6.71 -39.83
N ALA A 926 20.75 -6.68 -41.17
CA ALA A 926 21.80 -6.10 -42.00
C ALA A 926 21.95 -4.59 -41.78
N ASP A 927 20.85 -3.83 -41.69
CA ASP A 927 20.88 -2.40 -41.32
C ASP A 927 21.51 -2.19 -39.93
N ARG A 928 21.05 -2.89 -38.89
CA ARG A 928 21.65 -2.80 -37.53
C ARG A 928 23.16 -3.06 -37.53
N LEU A 929 23.63 -4.02 -38.31
CA LEU A 929 25.06 -4.29 -38.49
C LEU A 929 25.76 -3.17 -39.27
N PHE A 930 25.14 -2.65 -40.33
CA PHE A 930 25.65 -1.55 -41.15
C PHE A 930 25.78 -0.24 -40.35
N GLN A 931 24.75 0.18 -39.61
CA GLN A 931 24.79 1.39 -38.78
C GLN A 931 25.93 1.34 -37.74
N ARG A 932 26.13 0.18 -37.10
CA ARG A 932 27.25 -0.02 -36.16
C ARG A 932 28.62 -0.03 -36.85
N TYR A 933 28.73 -0.67 -38.02
CA TYR A 933 29.96 -0.69 -38.80
C TYR A 933 30.32 0.69 -39.38
N ALA A 934 29.32 1.51 -39.71
CA ALA A 934 29.49 2.91 -40.12
C ALA A 934 29.91 3.81 -38.95
N ALA A 935 29.33 3.59 -37.76
CA ALA A 935 29.69 4.30 -36.52
C ALA A 935 31.08 3.90 -35.97
N ALA A 936 31.56 2.70 -36.27
CA ALA A 936 32.89 2.25 -35.86
C ALA A 936 33.99 3.12 -36.50
N SER A 937 34.90 3.60 -35.66
CA SER A 937 36.11 4.37 -36.04
C SER A 937 36.76 3.83 -37.32
N GLY A 938 37.21 4.72 -38.21
CA GLY A 938 37.75 4.37 -39.53
C GLY A 938 39.10 3.63 -39.56
N HIS A 939 39.51 3.01 -38.46
CA HIS A 939 40.73 2.23 -38.33
C HIS A 939 40.42 0.72 -38.43
N PRO A 940 41.29 -0.09 -39.06
CA PRO A 940 41.08 -1.54 -39.19
C PRO A 940 41.49 -2.30 -37.91
N ASP A 941 40.74 -2.10 -36.82
CA ASP A 941 40.92 -2.84 -35.57
C ASP A 941 40.33 -4.28 -35.65
N ARG A 942 40.15 -4.95 -34.50
CA ARG A 942 39.54 -6.30 -34.42
C ARG A 942 38.02 -6.24 -34.68
N ALA A 943 37.31 -5.32 -34.02
CA ALA A 943 35.87 -5.20 -34.09
C ALA A 943 35.39 -4.78 -35.48
N SER A 944 36.08 -3.82 -36.11
CA SER A 944 35.86 -3.35 -37.48
C SER A 944 35.97 -4.50 -38.49
N ARG A 945 36.97 -5.39 -38.33
CA ARG A 945 37.11 -6.61 -39.16
C ARG A 945 35.98 -7.61 -38.93
N GLU A 946 35.63 -7.89 -37.68
CA GLU A 946 34.60 -8.88 -37.40
C GLU A 946 33.18 -8.39 -37.78
N LEU A 947 32.90 -7.10 -37.59
CA LEU A 947 31.69 -6.44 -38.10
C LEU A 947 31.65 -6.48 -39.64
N ALA A 948 32.76 -6.19 -40.33
CA ALA A 948 32.83 -6.30 -41.79
C ALA A 948 32.53 -7.73 -42.27
N GLY A 949 33.10 -8.75 -41.63
CA GLY A 949 32.84 -10.15 -41.96
C GLY A 949 31.39 -10.59 -41.67
N ARG A 950 30.85 -10.23 -40.50
CA ARG A 950 29.45 -10.53 -40.11
C ARG A 950 28.46 -9.82 -41.05
N LEU A 951 28.70 -8.55 -41.41
CA LEU A 951 27.89 -7.80 -42.38
C LEU A 951 28.00 -8.37 -43.80
N ALA A 952 29.21 -8.70 -44.26
CA ALA A 952 29.43 -9.29 -45.58
C ALA A 952 28.66 -10.62 -45.76
N LEU A 953 28.66 -11.47 -44.72
CA LEU A 953 27.92 -12.72 -44.73
C LEU A 953 26.41 -12.49 -44.70
N GLN A 954 25.94 -11.53 -43.88
CA GLN A 954 24.54 -11.17 -43.82
C GLN A 954 24.02 -10.65 -45.16
N LEU A 955 24.75 -9.75 -45.83
CA LEU A 955 24.39 -9.23 -47.15
C LEU A 955 24.45 -10.32 -48.25
N TYR A 956 25.44 -11.22 -48.19
CA TYR A 956 25.53 -12.35 -49.12
C TYR A 956 24.34 -13.29 -49.00
N ASN A 957 24.01 -13.71 -47.76
CA ASN A 957 22.86 -14.55 -47.48
C ASN A 957 21.55 -13.85 -47.84
N LEU A 958 21.40 -12.56 -47.51
CA LEU A 958 20.22 -11.76 -47.83
C LEU A 958 19.96 -11.71 -49.34
N ARG A 959 21.00 -11.50 -50.14
CA ARG A 959 20.88 -11.58 -51.61
C ARG A 959 20.51 -12.98 -52.09
N GLN A 960 21.07 -14.03 -51.49
CA GLN A 960 20.65 -15.40 -51.83
C GLN A 960 19.16 -15.65 -51.54
N GLY A 961 18.59 -15.10 -50.48
CA GLY A 961 17.16 -15.22 -50.18
C GLY A 961 16.29 -14.44 -51.16
N MET A 962 16.71 -13.23 -51.54
CA MET A 962 16.02 -12.44 -52.57
C MET A 962 16.05 -13.15 -53.93
N ASP A 963 17.19 -13.73 -54.31
CA ASP A 963 17.33 -14.57 -55.52
C ASP A 963 16.43 -15.83 -55.44
N ASP A 964 16.20 -16.42 -54.25
CA ASP A 964 15.28 -17.55 -54.07
C ASP A 964 13.82 -17.14 -54.29
N LEU A 965 13.37 -16.05 -53.65
CA LEU A 965 11.99 -15.58 -53.76
C LEU A 965 11.66 -15.07 -55.16
N ALA A 966 12.63 -14.46 -55.84
CA ALA A 966 12.50 -14.05 -57.24
C ALA A 966 12.35 -15.26 -58.18
N ALA A 967 13.04 -16.37 -57.89
CA ALA A 967 13.06 -17.58 -58.71
C ALA A 967 12.02 -18.64 -58.32
N ASP A 968 11.23 -18.42 -57.27
CA ASP A 968 10.32 -19.41 -56.68
C ASP A 968 11.05 -20.72 -56.31
N ALA A 969 12.24 -20.58 -55.71
CA ALA A 969 13.12 -21.69 -55.38
C ALA A 969 12.86 -22.26 -53.96
N PRO A 970 12.92 -23.60 -53.77
CA PRO A 970 12.86 -24.21 -52.44
C PRO A 970 13.94 -23.69 -51.49
N ILE A 971 13.54 -23.39 -50.25
CA ILE A 971 14.44 -22.94 -49.16
C ILE A 971 15.18 -24.07 -48.45
N ASP A 972 14.73 -25.31 -48.68
CA ASP A 972 15.21 -26.51 -48.01
C ASP A 972 15.89 -27.48 -48.97
N ALA A 973 16.98 -28.09 -48.52
CA ALA A 973 17.72 -29.12 -49.22
C ALA A 973 17.86 -30.37 -48.37
N LEU A 974 17.45 -31.53 -48.91
CA LEU A 974 17.80 -32.84 -48.38
C LEU A 974 19.03 -33.36 -49.13
N LEU A 975 20.11 -33.66 -48.40
CA LEU A 975 21.39 -34.11 -48.94
C LEU A 975 21.83 -35.43 -48.28
N ARG A 976 22.35 -36.36 -49.08
CA ARG A 976 23.10 -37.53 -48.58
C ARG A 976 24.31 -37.81 -49.47
N ALA A 977 25.44 -38.16 -48.86
CA ALA A 977 26.63 -38.68 -49.56
C ALA A 977 26.73 -40.19 -49.34
N ASP A 978 26.56 -40.97 -50.41
CA ASP A 978 26.68 -42.43 -50.42
C ASP A 978 28.01 -42.86 -51.08
N PRO A 979 28.67 -43.94 -50.65
CA PRO A 979 29.81 -44.50 -51.36
C PRO A 979 29.39 -45.03 -52.75
N ALA A 980 30.22 -44.81 -53.77
CA ALA A 980 30.00 -45.30 -55.13
C ALA A 980 31.11 -46.27 -55.55
N LEU A 981 30.83 -47.12 -56.55
CA LEU A 981 31.71 -48.24 -56.95
C LEU A 981 33.16 -47.79 -57.19
N ASP A 982 34.07 -48.41 -56.44
CA ASP A 982 35.51 -48.15 -56.51
C ASP A 982 36.11 -48.84 -57.75
N ILE A 983 36.97 -48.13 -58.49
CA ILE A 983 37.73 -48.69 -59.61
C ILE A 983 39.17 -48.86 -59.15
N GLY A 984 39.42 -49.96 -58.43
CA GLY A 984 40.74 -50.33 -57.94
C GLY A 984 41.02 -49.99 -56.47
N GLY A 985 40.05 -50.14 -55.57
CA GLY A 985 40.25 -49.88 -54.15
C GLY A 985 39.37 -50.71 -53.20
N GLU A 986 39.68 -50.61 -51.90
CA GLU A 986 38.94 -51.29 -50.84
C GLU A 986 37.68 -50.50 -50.41
N SER A 987 36.62 -51.24 -50.05
CA SER A 987 35.29 -50.69 -49.72
C SER A 987 35.26 -49.74 -48.50
N GLY A 988 36.33 -49.67 -47.70
CA GLY A 988 36.44 -48.72 -46.59
C GLY A 988 36.59 -47.27 -47.06
N ASP A 989 37.44 -47.04 -48.05
CA ASP A 989 37.92 -45.70 -48.40
C ASP A 989 36.82 -44.86 -49.07
N ALA A 990 35.93 -45.50 -49.84
CA ALA A 990 34.73 -44.85 -50.37
C ALA A 990 33.76 -44.41 -49.27
N SER A 991 33.71 -45.15 -48.15
CA SER A 991 32.90 -44.79 -46.97
C SER A 991 33.54 -43.69 -46.12
N GLU A 992 34.88 -43.64 -46.04
CA GLU A 992 35.58 -42.51 -45.43
C GLU A 992 35.38 -41.25 -46.27
N TRP A 993 35.52 -41.37 -47.59
CA TRP A 993 35.33 -40.25 -48.52
C TRP A 993 33.90 -39.69 -48.48
N SER A 994 32.86 -40.53 -48.40
CA SER A 994 31.49 -40.05 -48.20
C SER A 994 31.28 -39.37 -46.84
N SER A 995 31.99 -39.80 -45.78
CA SER A 995 32.01 -39.07 -44.50
C SER A 995 32.66 -37.69 -44.65
N ARG A 996 33.86 -37.61 -45.25
CA ARG A 996 34.58 -36.34 -45.48
C ARG A 996 33.77 -35.33 -46.28
N LEU A 997 32.95 -35.78 -47.25
CA LEU A 997 32.01 -34.92 -47.97
C LEU A 997 30.79 -34.51 -47.11
N THR A 998 30.27 -35.41 -46.28
CA THR A 998 29.21 -35.07 -45.31
C THR A 998 29.68 -34.00 -44.33
N ASP A 999 30.93 -34.12 -43.85
CA ASP A 999 31.57 -33.14 -42.96
C ASP A 999 31.82 -31.80 -43.65
N MET A 1000 32.10 -31.79 -44.96
CA MET A 1000 32.20 -30.57 -45.78
C MET A 1000 30.86 -29.83 -45.87
N TYR A 1001 29.74 -30.55 -46.06
CA TYR A 1001 28.42 -29.93 -46.10
C TYR A 1001 27.94 -29.48 -44.71
N ARG A 1002 28.29 -30.21 -43.64
CA ARG A 1002 28.04 -29.78 -42.25
C ARG A 1002 28.73 -28.44 -41.95
N GLN A 1003 30.01 -28.32 -42.31
CA GLN A 1003 30.78 -27.08 -42.15
C GLN A 1003 30.29 -25.93 -43.03
N TRP A 1004 29.82 -26.21 -44.26
CA TRP A 1004 29.20 -25.19 -45.10
C TRP A 1004 27.92 -24.63 -44.46
N ALA A 1005 27.01 -25.51 -44.00
CA ALA A 1005 25.77 -25.10 -43.34
C ALA A 1005 26.03 -24.22 -42.11
N GLU A 1006 26.97 -24.64 -41.25
CA GLU A 1006 27.41 -23.89 -40.07
C GLU A 1006 27.99 -22.51 -40.46
N LYS A 1007 28.96 -22.47 -41.39
CA LYS A 1007 29.62 -21.23 -41.84
C LYS A 1007 28.71 -20.26 -42.60
N ARG A 1008 27.56 -20.72 -43.10
CA ARG A 1008 26.54 -19.86 -43.72
C ARG A 1008 25.36 -19.55 -42.78
N ARG A 1009 25.38 -20.02 -41.53
CA ARG A 1009 24.29 -19.90 -40.55
C ARG A 1009 22.96 -20.51 -41.03
N MET A 1010 23.02 -21.60 -41.79
CA MET A 1010 21.83 -22.36 -42.14
C MET A 1010 21.33 -23.14 -40.92
N GLN A 1011 20.03 -23.40 -40.85
CA GLN A 1011 19.51 -24.42 -39.94
C GLN A 1011 19.87 -25.80 -40.50
N LEU A 1012 20.35 -26.69 -39.63
CA LEU A 1012 20.76 -28.04 -39.98
C LEU A 1012 20.10 -29.06 -39.06
N GLN A 1013 19.38 -30.01 -39.64
CA GLN A 1013 18.89 -31.20 -38.94
C GLN A 1013 19.52 -32.45 -39.54
N GLU A 1014 20.25 -33.19 -38.71
CA GLU A 1014 20.89 -34.46 -39.09
C GLU A 1014 19.95 -35.63 -38.77
N LEU A 1015 19.39 -36.24 -39.81
CA LEU A 1015 18.48 -37.38 -39.72
C LEU A 1015 19.29 -38.69 -39.80
N GLY A 1016 19.34 -39.44 -38.70
CA GLY A 1016 20.05 -40.72 -38.62
C GLY A 1016 19.14 -41.96 -38.72
N PRO A 1017 19.65 -43.10 -39.18
CA PRO A 1017 18.92 -44.36 -39.17
C PRO A 1017 18.68 -44.86 -37.74
N ARG A 1018 17.47 -45.38 -37.46
CA ARG A 1018 17.16 -46.00 -36.15
C ARG A 1018 18.04 -47.23 -35.85
N THR A 1019 18.43 -47.98 -36.88
CA THR A 1019 19.35 -49.13 -36.80
C THR A 1019 20.09 -49.29 -38.14
N GLY A 1020 21.41 -49.52 -38.11
CA GLY A 1020 22.22 -49.86 -39.29
C GLY A 1020 23.39 -48.91 -39.58
N LYS A 1021 24.19 -49.26 -40.60
CA LYS A 1021 25.36 -48.49 -41.08
C LYS A 1021 25.01 -47.56 -42.28
N ALA A 1022 23.83 -46.96 -42.31
CA ALA A 1022 23.47 -46.02 -43.36
C ALA A 1022 24.07 -44.63 -43.09
N ALA A 1023 24.47 -43.90 -44.13
CA ALA A 1023 24.91 -42.51 -44.01
C ALA A 1023 23.75 -41.62 -43.51
N PRO A 1024 24.03 -40.59 -42.68
CA PRO A 1024 23.00 -39.65 -42.25
C PRO A 1024 22.49 -38.83 -43.43
N ILE A 1025 21.23 -38.37 -43.33
CA ILE A 1025 20.64 -37.41 -44.26
C ILE A 1025 20.70 -36.04 -43.59
N LEU A 1026 21.26 -35.05 -44.28
CA LEU A 1026 21.26 -33.66 -43.84
C LEU A 1026 20.04 -32.96 -44.44
N LEU A 1027 19.14 -32.46 -43.59
CA LEU A 1027 18.16 -31.44 -43.97
C LEU A 1027 18.76 -30.08 -43.65
N VAL A 1028 18.90 -29.23 -44.67
CA VAL A 1028 19.52 -27.91 -44.57
C VAL A 1028 18.55 -26.83 -45.05
N THR A 1029 18.23 -25.90 -44.16
CA THR A 1029 17.17 -24.90 -44.33
C THR A 1029 17.79 -23.50 -44.26
N GLY A 1030 17.68 -22.71 -45.34
CA GLY A 1030 18.21 -21.35 -45.36
C GLY A 1030 18.40 -20.74 -46.76
N PHE A 1031 18.76 -19.47 -46.79
CA PHE A 1031 18.86 -18.69 -48.02
C PHE A 1031 19.90 -19.26 -49.00
N GLY A 1032 19.45 -19.61 -50.19
CA GLY A 1032 20.22 -20.24 -51.25
C GLY A 1032 20.56 -21.71 -50.99
N ALA A 1033 19.99 -22.38 -49.99
CA ALA A 1033 20.40 -23.74 -49.61
C ALA A 1033 20.19 -24.76 -50.73
N PHE A 1034 18.97 -24.88 -51.27
CA PHE A 1034 18.72 -25.77 -52.40
C PHE A 1034 19.43 -25.30 -53.68
N ARG A 1035 19.44 -24.00 -54.00
CA ARG A 1035 20.13 -23.49 -55.20
C ARG A 1035 21.65 -23.75 -55.16
N THR A 1036 22.27 -23.70 -53.97
CA THR A 1036 23.71 -23.97 -53.80
C THR A 1036 23.99 -25.48 -53.82
N LEU A 1037 23.22 -26.27 -53.07
CA LEU A 1037 23.48 -27.70 -52.92
C LEU A 1037 23.00 -28.56 -54.10
N SER A 1038 21.98 -28.15 -54.86
CA SER A 1038 21.52 -28.90 -56.04
C SER A 1038 22.61 -29.02 -57.12
N ALA A 1039 23.51 -28.03 -57.23
CA ALA A 1039 24.68 -28.08 -58.10
C ALA A 1039 25.71 -29.16 -57.69
N GLU A 1040 25.59 -29.72 -56.49
CA GLU A 1040 26.45 -30.78 -55.94
C GLU A 1040 25.93 -32.21 -56.24
N SER A 1041 24.77 -32.36 -56.89
CA SER A 1041 24.12 -33.67 -57.04
C SER A 1041 24.74 -34.54 -58.15
N GLY A 1042 25.83 -35.25 -57.82
CA GLY A 1042 26.46 -36.24 -58.69
C GLY A 1042 27.69 -36.91 -58.07
N LEU A 1043 28.68 -37.27 -58.91
CA LEU A 1043 29.87 -38.00 -58.47
C LEU A 1043 31.00 -37.05 -58.05
N HIS A 1044 31.52 -37.26 -56.85
CA HIS A 1044 32.70 -36.58 -56.28
C HIS A 1044 33.84 -37.59 -56.20
N VAL A 1045 34.89 -37.36 -56.98
CA VAL A 1045 36.02 -38.30 -57.15
C VAL A 1045 37.25 -37.76 -56.45
N LEU A 1046 37.81 -38.54 -55.52
CA LEU A 1046 39.15 -38.34 -54.99
C LEU A 1046 40.14 -39.11 -55.87
N GLU A 1047 41.06 -38.39 -56.52
CA GLU A 1047 42.15 -38.95 -57.32
C GLU A 1047 43.38 -39.09 -56.42
N ASP A 1048 43.85 -40.31 -56.21
CA ASP A 1048 45.11 -40.62 -55.51
C ASP A 1048 46.15 -41.09 -56.54
N ASP A 1049 47.33 -40.47 -56.51
CA ASP A 1049 48.34 -40.47 -57.59
C ASP A 1049 49.66 -41.12 -57.12
N GLN A 1050 49.55 -42.16 -56.28
CA GLN A 1050 50.67 -42.93 -55.72
C GLN A 1050 51.36 -43.86 -56.74
N GLY A 1051 51.96 -43.26 -57.77
CA GLY A 1051 53.13 -43.83 -58.44
C GLY A 1051 52.92 -45.03 -59.36
N ALA A 1052 52.58 -44.73 -60.62
CA ALA A 1052 53.09 -45.46 -61.79
C ALA A 1052 52.74 -46.95 -61.99
N ASP A 1053 51.53 -47.40 -61.61
CA ASP A 1053 50.61 -47.89 -62.65
C ASP A 1053 49.13 -47.81 -62.22
N SER A 1054 48.28 -47.20 -63.05
CA SER A 1054 46.90 -46.77 -62.76
C SER A 1054 46.71 -45.81 -61.56
N ALA A 1055 46.06 -44.66 -61.78
CA ALA A 1055 45.70 -43.73 -60.71
C ALA A 1055 44.41 -44.19 -60.00
N ARG A 1056 44.45 -44.28 -58.66
CA ARG A 1056 43.33 -44.78 -57.84
C ARG A 1056 42.23 -43.72 -57.74
N ARG A 1057 40.96 -44.14 -57.81
CA ARG A 1057 39.80 -43.23 -57.88
C ARG A 1057 38.66 -43.62 -56.95
N ILE A 1058 38.79 -43.19 -55.70
CA ILE A 1058 37.76 -43.33 -54.69
C ILE A 1058 36.59 -42.39 -55.06
N THR A 1059 35.37 -42.91 -55.14
CA THR A 1059 34.20 -42.15 -55.61
C THR A 1059 33.06 -42.19 -54.61
N ALA A 1060 32.46 -41.03 -54.34
CA ALA A 1060 31.21 -40.91 -53.61
C ALA A 1060 30.15 -40.23 -54.48
N ARG A 1061 28.89 -40.59 -54.26
CA ARG A 1061 27.71 -40.00 -54.89
C ARG A 1061 27.02 -39.08 -53.89
N VAL A 1062 27.02 -37.79 -54.17
CA VAL A 1062 26.18 -36.83 -53.45
C VAL A 1062 24.84 -36.77 -54.17
N THR A 1063 23.75 -36.96 -53.42
CA THR A 1063 22.38 -36.84 -53.93
C THR A 1063 21.70 -35.70 -53.19
N VAL A 1064 21.13 -34.75 -53.93
CA VAL A 1064 20.40 -33.61 -53.36
C VAL A 1064 19.01 -33.52 -53.98
N VAL A 1065 18.01 -33.30 -53.13
CA VAL A 1065 16.62 -33.00 -53.53
C VAL A 1065 16.10 -31.81 -52.72
N ALA A 1066 15.03 -31.18 -53.20
CA ALA A 1066 14.32 -30.17 -52.42
C ALA A 1066 13.77 -30.81 -51.13
N GLY A 1067 13.72 -30.03 -50.05
CA GLY A 1067 12.93 -30.39 -48.88
C GLY A 1067 11.44 -30.45 -49.21
N PRO A 1068 10.63 -31.14 -48.39
CA PRO A 1068 9.19 -31.19 -48.56
C PRO A 1068 8.52 -29.87 -48.13
N ASP A 1069 7.49 -29.43 -48.86
CA ASP A 1069 6.66 -28.26 -48.48
C ASP A 1069 5.76 -28.49 -47.25
N GLN A 1070 6.06 -29.51 -46.44
CA GLN A 1070 5.32 -29.96 -45.25
C GLN A 1070 6.31 -30.61 -44.26
N ASP A 1071 6.16 -30.31 -42.97
CA ASP A 1071 7.00 -30.87 -41.90
C ASP A 1071 7.11 -32.41 -41.97
N LEU A 1072 8.34 -32.92 -41.94
CA LEU A 1072 8.58 -34.36 -41.86
C LEU A 1072 8.04 -34.90 -40.52
N PRO A 1073 7.14 -35.90 -40.52
CA PRO A 1073 6.52 -36.40 -39.29
C PRO A 1073 7.58 -36.96 -38.35
N ALA A 1074 7.68 -36.37 -37.15
CA ALA A 1074 8.76 -36.62 -36.20
C ALA A 1074 8.92 -38.10 -35.77
N THR A 1075 7.89 -38.93 -35.94
CA THR A 1075 8.01 -40.37 -35.72
C THR A 1075 8.82 -41.09 -36.79
N ASP A 1076 8.87 -40.64 -38.05
CA ASP A 1076 9.46 -41.42 -39.15
C ASP A 1076 10.23 -40.58 -40.20
N ALA A 1077 10.59 -39.34 -39.85
CA ALA A 1077 11.27 -38.37 -40.71
C ALA A 1077 12.45 -38.92 -41.54
N PHE A 1078 13.31 -39.78 -40.97
CA PHE A 1078 14.42 -40.41 -41.72
C PHE A 1078 13.93 -41.29 -42.87
N ALA A 1079 12.85 -42.05 -42.70
CA ALA A 1079 12.31 -42.93 -43.73
C ALA A 1079 11.66 -42.12 -44.86
N ALA A 1080 10.91 -41.07 -44.52
CA ALA A 1080 10.33 -40.15 -45.48
C ALA A 1080 11.41 -39.38 -46.28
N ALA A 1081 12.43 -38.83 -45.61
CA ALA A 1081 13.56 -38.19 -46.26
C ALA A 1081 14.36 -39.15 -47.16
N ALA A 1082 14.56 -40.40 -46.73
CA ALA A 1082 15.21 -41.42 -47.54
C ALA A 1082 14.39 -41.79 -48.79
N GLN A 1083 13.06 -41.78 -48.69
CA GLN A 1083 12.15 -42.00 -49.82
C GLN A 1083 12.18 -40.82 -50.82
N LEU A 1084 12.22 -39.58 -50.35
CA LEU A 1084 12.38 -38.38 -51.19
C LEU A 1084 13.73 -38.38 -51.94
N LEU A 1085 14.83 -38.75 -51.26
CA LEU A 1085 16.13 -38.92 -51.94
C LEU A 1085 16.13 -40.06 -52.97
N ALA A 1086 15.28 -41.07 -52.80
CA ALA A 1086 15.18 -42.22 -53.70
C ALA A 1086 14.32 -41.97 -54.97
N THR A 1087 13.57 -40.87 -55.06
CA THR A 1087 12.89 -40.48 -56.32
C THR A 1087 13.81 -39.73 -57.28
N SER A 1088 14.97 -39.26 -56.82
CA SER A 1088 15.96 -38.56 -57.65
C SER A 1088 16.68 -39.52 -58.60
N PRO A 1089 16.80 -39.21 -59.90
CA PRO A 1089 17.54 -40.06 -60.84
C PRO A 1089 19.03 -40.05 -60.51
N ALA A 1090 19.64 -41.24 -60.43
CA ALA A 1090 21.02 -41.43 -59.98
C ALA A 1090 22.08 -40.91 -60.99
N THR A 1091 22.34 -39.60 -60.97
CA THR A 1091 23.25 -38.88 -61.88
C THR A 1091 24.67 -39.48 -61.90
N SER A 1092 25.18 -39.82 -63.08
CA SER A 1092 26.55 -40.34 -63.28
C SER A 1092 27.57 -39.26 -63.69
N THR A 1093 27.14 -38.00 -63.73
CA THR A 1093 27.98 -36.83 -63.98
C THR A 1093 28.96 -36.59 -62.85
N ILE A 1094 30.23 -36.41 -63.18
CA ILE A 1094 31.26 -36.02 -62.19
C ILE A 1094 31.13 -34.52 -61.94
N VAL A 1095 30.76 -34.15 -60.72
CA VAL A 1095 30.63 -32.76 -60.27
C VAL A 1095 32.00 -32.18 -59.96
N ARG A 1096 32.78 -32.88 -59.10
CA ARG A 1096 34.10 -32.42 -58.65
C ARG A 1096 35.12 -33.54 -58.65
N ARG A 1097 36.38 -33.17 -58.96
CA ARG A 1097 37.58 -33.97 -58.70
C ARG A 1097 38.43 -33.28 -57.66
N TYR A 1098 38.92 -34.07 -56.71
CA TYR A 1098 39.76 -33.65 -55.61
C TYR A 1098 41.07 -34.45 -55.72
N ARG A 1099 42.21 -33.82 -55.45
CA ARG A 1099 43.50 -34.48 -55.42
C ARG A 1099 44.34 -33.85 -54.32
N GLU A 1100 44.97 -34.67 -53.50
CA GLU A 1100 45.79 -34.24 -52.37
C GLU A 1100 47.25 -34.01 -52.82
N ASP A 1101 47.90 -35.04 -53.36
CA ASP A 1101 49.31 -34.97 -53.77
C ASP A 1101 49.53 -35.04 -55.31
N PRO A 1102 50.72 -34.68 -55.82
CA PRO A 1102 51.81 -33.95 -55.15
C PRO A 1102 51.54 -32.42 -55.08
N ALA A 1103 50.32 -32.00 -55.42
CA ALA A 1103 49.89 -30.61 -55.34
C ALA A 1103 48.35 -30.56 -55.15
N PRO A 1104 47.87 -30.08 -53.98
CA PRO A 1104 46.45 -30.03 -53.65
C PRO A 1104 45.64 -29.28 -54.70
N LEU A 1105 44.58 -29.91 -55.21
CA LEU A 1105 43.79 -29.35 -56.29
C LEU A 1105 42.34 -29.84 -56.24
N VAL A 1106 41.41 -28.90 -56.28
CA VAL A 1106 40.00 -29.13 -56.61
C VAL A 1106 39.74 -28.65 -58.03
N ARG A 1107 39.05 -29.47 -58.81
CA ARG A 1107 38.48 -29.15 -60.13
C ARG A 1107 36.97 -29.36 -60.06
N ASP A 1108 36.23 -28.27 -60.11
CA ASP A 1108 34.77 -28.29 -60.28
C ASP A 1108 34.47 -28.35 -61.78
N ILE A 1109 33.85 -29.45 -62.20
CA ILE A 1109 33.52 -29.75 -63.60
C ILE A 1109 32.13 -29.20 -63.94
N ALA A 1110 31.20 -29.17 -62.97
CA ALA A 1110 29.85 -28.62 -63.17
C ALA A 1110 29.84 -27.09 -63.30
N SER A 1111 30.66 -26.40 -62.49
CA SER A 1111 30.80 -24.93 -62.45
C SER A 1111 32.12 -24.43 -63.08
N GLY A 1112 32.93 -25.31 -63.65
CA GLY A 1112 34.09 -24.96 -64.50
C GLY A 1112 35.29 -24.28 -63.80
N TRP A 1113 35.41 -24.33 -62.47
CA TRP A 1113 36.49 -23.66 -61.73
C TRP A 1113 37.54 -24.61 -61.15
N ARG A 1114 38.71 -24.06 -60.81
CA ARG A 1114 39.81 -24.79 -60.16
C ARG A 1114 40.43 -23.99 -59.02
N SER A 1115 40.82 -24.67 -57.93
CA SER A 1115 41.42 -24.06 -56.74
C SER A 1115 42.44 -24.98 -56.09
N GLY A 1116 43.60 -24.44 -55.68
CA GLY A 1116 44.56 -25.15 -54.84
C GLY A 1116 44.20 -25.19 -53.35
N ARG A 1117 43.13 -24.50 -52.94
CA ARG A 1117 42.71 -24.39 -51.52
C ARG A 1117 41.85 -25.58 -51.09
N LEU A 1118 42.36 -26.81 -51.26
CA LEU A 1118 41.62 -28.05 -50.97
C LEU A 1118 41.03 -28.05 -49.54
N ALA A 1119 41.82 -27.69 -48.54
CA ALA A 1119 41.37 -27.63 -47.14
C ALA A 1119 40.24 -26.60 -46.90
N ALA A 1120 40.17 -25.51 -47.67
CA ALA A 1120 39.07 -24.54 -47.55
C ALA A 1120 37.80 -25.06 -48.25
N VAL A 1121 37.95 -25.74 -49.39
CA VAL A 1121 36.83 -26.40 -50.09
C VAL A 1121 36.21 -27.49 -49.20
N LEU A 1122 37.03 -28.41 -48.68
CA LEU A 1122 36.60 -29.45 -47.74
C LEU A 1122 36.15 -28.89 -46.38
N GLY A 1123 36.63 -27.69 -46.01
CA GLY A 1123 36.14 -26.92 -44.88
C GLY A 1123 34.83 -26.17 -45.14
N GLY A 1124 34.11 -26.45 -46.24
CA GLY A 1124 32.80 -25.87 -46.51
C GLY A 1124 32.79 -24.49 -47.18
N ASP A 1125 33.88 -24.04 -47.80
CA ASP A 1125 33.94 -22.75 -48.52
C ASP A 1125 33.92 -22.89 -50.06
N PHE A 1126 33.39 -24.00 -50.57
CA PHE A 1126 33.32 -24.30 -52.00
C PHE A 1126 32.48 -23.30 -52.80
N ASP A 1127 31.39 -22.80 -52.22
CA ASP A 1127 30.45 -21.85 -52.81
C ASP A 1127 31.08 -20.47 -53.02
N LEU A 1128 31.73 -19.93 -51.99
CA LEU A 1128 32.42 -18.63 -52.04
C LEU A 1128 33.64 -18.69 -52.96
N ILE A 1129 34.41 -19.79 -52.90
CA ILE A 1129 35.53 -20.03 -53.83
C ILE A 1129 35.03 -20.12 -55.28
N GLY A 1130 33.92 -20.82 -55.53
CA GLY A 1130 33.29 -20.94 -56.84
C GLY A 1130 32.68 -19.63 -57.34
N ALA A 1131 32.11 -18.80 -56.46
CA ALA A 1131 31.61 -17.47 -56.80
C ALA A 1131 32.75 -16.52 -57.20
N ILE A 1132 33.82 -16.45 -56.41
CA ILE A 1132 35.03 -15.67 -56.74
C ILE A 1132 35.62 -16.14 -58.06
N LYS A 1133 35.77 -17.46 -58.26
CA LYS A 1133 36.38 -18.00 -59.48
C LYS A 1133 35.52 -17.80 -60.72
N ARG A 1134 34.19 -17.87 -60.64
CA ARG A 1134 33.31 -17.54 -61.76
C ARG A 1134 33.41 -16.05 -62.13
N ARG A 1135 33.43 -15.13 -61.14
CA ARG A 1135 33.63 -13.69 -61.40
C ARG A 1135 35.02 -13.38 -61.99
N GLN A 1136 36.06 -14.14 -61.62
CA GLN A 1136 37.41 -14.07 -62.22
C GLN A 1136 37.57 -14.75 -63.59
N SER A 1137 36.52 -15.40 -64.11
CA SER A 1137 36.49 -16.00 -65.46
C SER A 1137 35.53 -15.27 -66.42
N ALA A 1138 34.79 -14.27 -65.90
CA ALA A 1138 33.81 -13.48 -66.64
C ALA A 1138 34.22 -11.99 -66.78
N ALA A 1139 35.39 -11.64 -66.23
CA ALA A 1139 36.10 -10.36 -66.38
C ALA A 1139 37.50 -10.63 -66.93
#